data_AF-A0AAT9QXJ9-F1
#
_entry.id   AF-A0AAT9QXJ9-F1
#
_cell.length_a   1.000
_cell.length_b   1.000
_cell.length_c   1.000
_cell.angle_alpha   90.00
_cell.angle_beta   90.00
_cell.angle_gamma   90.00
#
_symmetry.space_group_name_H-M   'P 1'
#
loop_
_entity.id
_entity.type
_entity.pdbx_description
1 polymer ?
#
loop_
_entity_poly.entity_id
_entity_poly.type
_entity_poly.pdbx_seq_one_letter_code
_entity_poly.pdbx_strand_id
1 'polypeptide(L)'
;MPRRGERRRDFRHDDPEMGPARIGVRQVVTPDSRGKKRVLSFDPSQFACRTLAAELADEWVEYIEVTARRTGTASRHRQGLRMFCEHVDAHLADRAAEASLARADPDLPAVLLAWEESLPTQYPRGSTRPGIFAANLRILINRRQRHPERALAARLAQVAAQDHGLAWGTTQELDEFSRKDKAALVRAAWDDVARLRKRLKAGWEMVAVGGHPAERGWSRMPDLLWALAHQAVSPQEMARTVPFPLAPELAAIIPDNRTEGRSCGLRGYFLVRGLLNQLYPNERDLHAFRVLLMAATGHSPEEVTSLTEDSVEFTEGGIRLTMTKNRARRIHRRAFARIDKLNAVEHVQEYADRPRLEVSAIIRQLMEATAPLRDLYDTRPAPLFLQGTLPPNVQFTVGRGRLRHFGQWVVEMGLDLEGRADVRRLRKSVKVEKAVAFGGRITDIADDHHEETFRGHYAQGTTLRMISGQVITTAQQSWFDKAIAGPVVLDAAAETALGEEDPTPALRELGLSAEQVEDLRSGAMEMGVTSCRDPFDSPFSRSGDLCTVAPLRCLECRNAWILPSHLPQLLLFSDHLDGLRTRLSPVHFQTLWGQTAANLAAVLAERTEAEIATARQHIAEGTTTLQLPLAARAEFDA
;
A
#
# COMPACT_ATOMS: atom_id res chain seq x y z
N MET A 1 -24.71 12.99 1.00
CA MET A 1 -23.27 12.87 0.67
C MET A 1 -22.69 11.65 1.38
N PRO A 2 -22.19 10.62 0.69
CA PRO A 2 -21.53 9.51 1.35
C PRO A 2 -20.14 9.93 1.85
N ARG A 3 -19.80 9.59 3.10
CA ARG A 3 -18.50 9.91 3.74
C ARG A 3 -17.37 9.08 3.12
N ARG A 4 -16.14 9.62 3.20
CA ARG A 4 -14.88 8.95 2.83
C ARG A 4 -14.82 7.57 3.51
N GLY A 5 -14.78 6.49 2.73
CA GLY A 5 -14.62 5.11 3.25
C GLY A 5 -15.92 4.35 3.56
N GLU A 6 -17.06 4.74 2.99
CA GLU A 6 -18.33 4.05 3.17
C GLU A 6 -18.22 2.53 2.87
N ARG A 7 -18.33 1.73 3.93
CA ARG A 7 -18.43 0.27 3.86
C ARG A 7 -19.90 -0.05 3.58
N ARG A 8 -20.23 -0.65 2.43
CA ARG A 8 -21.55 -1.30 2.31
C ARG A 8 -21.58 -2.45 3.31
N ARG A 9 -22.46 -2.32 4.30
CA ARG A 9 -22.79 -3.34 5.32
C ARG A 9 -23.85 -4.34 4.86
N ASP A 10 -24.22 -4.35 3.58
CA ASP A 10 -25.08 -5.41 3.03
C ASP A 10 -24.26 -6.66 2.71
N PHE A 11 -23.89 -7.38 3.76
CA PHE A 11 -23.77 -8.82 3.70
C PHE A 11 -24.74 -9.35 4.74
N ARG A 12 -26.01 -9.51 4.37
CA ARG A 12 -26.88 -10.45 5.07
C ARG A 12 -26.24 -11.82 4.92
N HIS A 13 -25.65 -12.31 6.00
CA HIS A 13 -25.47 -13.74 6.19
C HIS A 13 -26.84 -14.26 6.61
N ASP A 14 -27.65 -14.63 5.63
CA ASP A 14 -28.65 -15.65 5.90
C ASP A 14 -27.85 -16.95 6.06
N ASP A 15 -27.94 -17.60 7.22
CA ASP A 15 -27.41 -18.95 7.40
C ASP A 15 -28.09 -19.83 6.34
N PRO A 16 -27.35 -20.36 5.36
CA PRO A 16 -27.99 -21.15 4.32
C PRO A 16 -28.45 -22.48 4.91
N GLU A 17 -29.68 -22.87 4.58
CA GLU A 17 -30.22 -24.20 4.85
C GLU A 17 -29.25 -25.30 4.43
N MET A 18 -29.21 -26.34 5.27
CA MET A 18 -28.40 -27.54 5.09
C MET A 18 -28.54 -28.13 3.68
N GLY A 19 -27.44 -28.19 2.94
CA GLY A 19 -27.41 -28.88 1.65
C GLY A 19 -27.59 -30.41 1.84
N PRO A 20 -28.28 -31.10 0.91
CA PRO A 20 -28.51 -32.54 1.01
C PRO A 20 -27.21 -33.34 0.94
N ALA A 21 -27.22 -34.57 1.47
CA ALA A 21 -26.14 -35.53 1.29
C ALA A 21 -25.84 -35.72 -0.21
N ARG A 22 -24.64 -35.31 -0.63
CA ARG A 22 -24.24 -35.38 -2.04
C ARG A 22 -23.76 -36.82 -2.32
N ILE A 23 -24.21 -37.43 -3.42
CA ILE A 23 -23.79 -38.78 -3.83
C ILE A 23 -23.03 -38.64 -5.16
N GLY A 24 -21.89 -39.34 -5.31
CA GLY A 24 -21.08 -39.34 -6.54
C GLY A 24 -20.12 -38.15 -6.69
N VAL A 25 -19.92 -37.67 -7.93
CA VAL A 25 -18.94 -36.61 -8.24
C VAL A 25 -19.35 -35.29 -7.60
N ARG A 26 -18.45 -34.68 -6.82
CA ARG A 26 -18.64 -33.36 -6.22
C ARG A 26 -18.30 -32.26 -7.20
N GLN A 27 -19.17 -31.26 -7.30
CA GLN A 27 -18.97 -30.14 -8.21
C GLN A 27 -19.20 -28.80 -7.50
N VAL A 28 -18.38 -27.82 -7.84
CA VAL A 28 -18.59 -26.41 -7.47
C VAL A 28 -18.61 -25.56 -8.74
N VAL A 29 -19.49 -24.57 -8.76
CA VAL A 29 -19.53 -23.56 -9.82
C VAL A 29 -18.97 -22.26 -9.27
N THR A 30 -17.84 -21.81 -9.81
CA THR A 30 -17.14 -20.61 -9.32
C THR A 30 -16.84 -19.64 -10.45
N PRO A 31 -16.90 -18.32 -10.25
CA PRO A 31 -16.47 -17.37 -11.27
C PRO A 31 -14.93 -17.37 -11.39
N ASP A 32 -14.43 -17.43 -12.62
CA ASP A 32 -13.01 -17.20 -12.91
C ASP A 32 -12.66 -15.71 -12.85
N SER A 33 -11.40 -15.36 -13.14
CA SER A 33 -10.95 -13.96 -13.15
C SER A 33 -11.64 -13.08 -14.20
N ARG A 34 -12.41 -13.66 -15.12
CA ARG A 34 -13.22 -12.98 -16.12
C ARG A 34 -14.70 -12.88 -15.71
N GLY A 35 -15.07 -13.43 -14.55
CA GLY A 35 -16.46 -13.57 -14.12
C GLY A 35 -17.20 -14.74 -14.79
N LYS A 36 -16.54 -15.51 -15.67
CA LYS A 36 -17.15 -16.68 -16.31
C LYS A 36 -17.27 -17.82 -15.31
N LYS A 37 -18.46 -18.37 -15.16
CA LYS A 37 -18.71 -19.55 -14.31
C LYS A 37 -17.89 -20.75 -14.84
N ARG A 38 -17.13 -21.37 -13.95
CA ARG A 38 -16.35 -22.60 -14.17
C ARG A 38 -16.85 -23.68 -13.25
N VAL A 39 -17.07 -24.85 -13.81
CA VAL A 39 -17.36 -26.07 -13.05
C VAL A 39 -16.02 -26.71 -12.69
N LEU A 40 -15.79 -26.92 -11.39
CA LEU A 40 -14.70 -27.75 -10.90
C LEU A 40 -15.31 -29.02 -10.32
N SER A 41 -14.84 -30.18 -10.78
CA SER A 41 -15.25 -31.48 -10.27
C SER A 41 -14.15 -32.13 -9.41
N PHE A 42 -14.58 -32.95 -8.46
CA PHE A 42 -13.77 -33.88 -7.68
C PHE A 42 -14.54 -35.20 -7.56
N ASP A 43 -13.91 -36.30 -7.91
CA ASP A 43 -14.54 -37.63 -7.92
C ASP A 43 -13.92 -38.49 -6.81
N PRO A 44 -14.64 -38.72 -5.69
CA PRO A 44 -14.13 -39.54 -4.59
C PRO A 44 -13.84 -41.00 -4.98
N SER A 45 -14.44 -41.52 -6.05
CA SER A 45 -14.28 -42.93 -6.45
C SER A 45 -12.90 -43.25 -7.03
N GLN A 46 -12.11 -42.21 -7.36
CA GLN A 46 -10.76 -42.33 -7.89
C GLN A 46 -9.71 -42.72 -6.83
N PHE A 47 -10.08 -42.72 -5.55
CA PHE A 47 -9.18 -42.99 -4.42
C PHE A 47 -9.56 -44.31 -3.73
N ALA A 48 -8.61 -44.96 -3.07
CA ALA A 48 -8.88 -46.10 -2.19
C ALA A 48 -9.58 -45.65 -0.90
N CYS A 49 -9.19 -44.48 -0.35
CA CYS A 49 -9.83 -43.80 0.78
C CYS A 49 -11.15 -43.09 0.41
N ARG A 50 -12.07 -43.78 -0.28
CA ARG A 50 -13.30 -43.20 -0.84
C ARG A 50 -14.15 -42.44 0.19
N THR A 51 -14.27 -42.99 1.39
CA THR A 51 -15.07 -42.38 2.48
C THR A 51 -14.48 -41.04 2.90
N LEU A 52 -13.19 -41.01 3.27
CA LEU A 52 -12.46 -39.78 3.59
C LEU A 52 -12.50 -38.76 2.43
N ALA A 53 -12.29 -39.21 1.21
CA ALA A 53 -12.31 -38.36 0.01
C ALA A 53 -13.69 -37.72 -0.19
N ALA A 54 -14.78 -38.46 0.05
CA ALA A 54 -16.14 -37.94 -0.02
C ALA A 54 -16.41 -36.92 1.08
N GLU A 55 -16.05 -37.22 2.32
CA GLU A 55 -16.25 -36.33 3.47
C GLU A 55 -15.53 -34.99 3.28
N LEU A 56 -14.25 -35.01 2.90
CA LEU A 56 -13.49 -33.77 2.66
C LEU A 56 -13.98 -33.03 1.41
N ALA A 57 -14.49 -33.74 0.39
CA ALA A 57 -15.05 -33.11 -0.80
C ALA A 57 -16.40 -32.44 -0.51
N ASP A 58 -17.21 -32.98 0.41
CA ASP A 58 -18.42 -32.32 0.93
C ASP A 58 -18.07 -31.00 1.63
N GLU A 59 -17.08 -31.03 2.53
CA GLU A 59 -16.59 -29.82 3.20
C GLU A 59 -16.03 -28.80 2.20
N TRP A 60 -15.32 -29.25 1.17
CA TRP A 60 -14.79 -28.39 0.11
C TRP A 60 -15.91 -27.68 -0.66
N VAL A 61 -16.91 -28.43 -1.10
CA VAL A 61 -18.01 -27.89 -1.89
C VAL A 61 -18.75 -26.82 -1.10
N GLU A 62 -19.15 -27.17 0.13
CA GLU A 62 -19.90 -26.28 1.00
C GLU A 62 -19.06 -25.04 1.40
N TYR A 63 -17.77 -25.21 1.69
CA TYR A 63 -16.87 -24.11 1.98
C TYR A 63 -16.80 -23.11 0.82
N ILE A 64 -16.68 -23.60 -0.41
CA ILE A 64 -16.56 -22.75 -1.59
C ILE A 64 -17.87 -22.04 -1.92
N GLU A 65 -19.00 -22.72 -1.77
CA GLU A 65 -20.35 -22.15 -1.94
C GLU A 65 -20.61 -21.05 -0.91
N VAL A 66 -20.43 -21.34 0.38
CA VAL A 66 -20.68 -20.38 1.48
C VAL A 66 -19.74 -19.18 1.43
N THR A 67 -18.46 -19.39 1.07
CA THR A 67 -17.49 -18.28 1.05
C THR A 67 -17.37 -17.57 -0.32
N ALA A 68 -18.18 -17.98 -1.31
CA ALA A 68 -18.24 -17.42 -2.66
C ALA A 68 -16.85 -17.19 -3.29
N ARG A 69 -15.98 -18.20 -3.19
CA ARG A 69 -14.57 -18.07 -3.61
C ARG A 69 -14.41 -18.13 -5.14
N ARG A 70 -13.37 -17.47 -5.64
CA ARG A 70 -12.98 -17.55 -7.06
C ARG A 70 -12.39 -18.91 -7.40
N THR A 71 -12.46 -19.27 -8.69
CA THR A 71 -11.96 -20.55 -9.23
C THR A 71 -10.52 -20.86 -8.83
N GLY A 72 -9.63 -19.87 -8.74
CA GLY A 72 -8.25 -20.09 -8.33
C GLY A 72 -8.11 -20.60 -6.88
N THR A 73 -8.89 -20.06 -5.95
CA THR A 73 -8.88 -20.52 -4.54
C THR A 73 -9.56 -21.88 -4.40
N ALA A 74 -10.69 -22.08 -5.08
CA ALA A 74 -11.38 -23.36 -5.10
C ALA A 74 -10.50 -24.48 -5.67
N SER A 75 -9.76 -24.19 -6.75
CA SER A 75 -8.82 -25.14 -7.36
C SER A 75 -7.65 -25.50 -6.43
N ARG A 76 -7.19 -24.57 -5.56
CA ARG A 76 -6.11 -24.86 -4.60
C ARG A 76 -6.58 -25.77 -3.46
N HIS A 77 -7.78 -25.56 -2.94
CA HIS A 77 -8.37 -26.48 -1.95
C HIS A 77 -8.52 -27.87 -2.55
N ARG A 78 -9.09 -27.96 -3.76
CA ARG A 78 -9.22 -29.21 -4.51
C ARG A 78 -7.88 -29.90 -4.77
N GLN A 79 -6.81 -29.14 -5.00
CA GLN A 79 -5.49 -29.69 -5.20
C GLN A 79 -4.91 -30.26 -3.90
N GLY A 80 -4.99 -29.51 -2.79
CA GLY A 80 -4.54 -29.99 -1.47
C GLY A 80 -5.31 -31.25 -1.03
N LEU A 81 -6.63 -31.24 -1.20
CA LEU A 81 -7.51 -32.40 -1.02
C LEU A 81 -7.01 -33.63 -1.79
N ARG A 82 -6.80 -33.49 -3.10
CA ARG A 82 -6.31 -34.58 -3.96
C ARG A 82 -4.97 -35.13 -3.47
N MET A 83 -4.00 -34.25 -3.22
CA MET A 83 -2.67 -34.63 -2.76
C MET A 83 -2.71 -35.36 -1.42
N PHE A 84 -3.62 -35.00 -0.53
CA PHE A 84 -3.80 -35.69 0.73
C PHE A 84 -4.43 -37.08 0.54
N CYS A 85 -5.48 -37.21 -0.27
CA CYS A 85 -6.05 -38.52 -0.58
C CYS A 85 -5.04 -39.46 -1.25
N GLU A 86 -4.23 -38.96 -2.19
CA GLU A 86 -3.12 -39.73 -2.81
C GLU A 86 -2.11 -40.19 -1.75
N HIS A 87 -1.79 -39.34 -0.77
CA HIS A 87 -0.89 -39.70 0.32
C HIS A 87 -1.50 -40.73 1.27
N VAL A 88 -2.79 -40.59 1.62
CA VAL A 88 -3.51 -41.54 2.47
C VAL A 88 -3.56 -42.92 1.81
N ASP A 89 -3.87 -42.98 0.51
CA ASP A 89 -3.88 -44.23 -0.26
C ASP A 89 -2.51 -44.91 -0.23
N ALA A 90 -1.43 -44.14 -0.42
CA ALA A 90 -0.08 -44.67 -0.38
C ALA A 90 0.38 -45.08 1.05
N HIS A 91 -0.01 -44.32 2.08
CA HIS A 91 0.45 -44.51 3.45
C HIS A 91 -0.30 -45.63 4.18
N LEU A 92 -1.61 -45.76 3.94
CA LEU A 92 -2.46 -46.77 4.58
C LEU A 92 -2.64 -48.03 3.74
N ALA A 93 -2.32 -47.98 2.44
CA ALA A 93 -2.42 -49.09 1.50
C ALA A 93 -3.79 -49.81 1.61
N ASP A 94 -3.80 -51.08 1.97
CA ASP A 94 -5.02 -51.89 2.08
C ASP A 94 -6.04 -51.36 3.10
N ARG A 95 -5.57 -50.58 4.08
CA ARG A 95 -6.42 -49.95 5.11
C ARG A 95 -6.98 -48.59 4.69
N ALA A 96 -6.63 -48.08 3.51
CA ALA A 96 -7.09 -46.78 3.05
C ALA A 96 -8.64 -46.70 2.98
N ALA A 97 -9.32 -47.80 2.65
CA ALA A 97 -10.78 -47.86 2.58
C ALA A 97 -11.48 -47.61 3.94
N GLU A 98 -10.78 -47.84 5.05
CA GLU A 98 -11.27 -47.63 6.42
C GLU A 98 -11.19 -46.15 6.86
N ALA A 99 -10.38 -45.35 6.16
CA ALA A 99 -10.12 -43.96 6.51
C ALA A 99 -11.40 -43.10 6.44
N SER A 100 -11.68 -42.40 7.54
CA SER A 100 -12.81 -41.47 7.67
C SER A 100 -12.50 -40.42 8.74
N LEU A 101 -12.92 -39.17 8.50
CA LEU A 101 -12.84 -38.08 9.47
C LEU A 101 -13.58 -38.40 10.78
N ALA A 102 -14.58 -39.29 10.74
CA ALA A 102 -15.39 -39.66 11.90
C ALA A 102 -14.76 -40.75 12.78
N ARG A 103 -13.73 -41.47 12.30
CA ARG A 103 -13.15 -42.64 12.98
C ARG A 103 -11.80 -42.31 13.61
N ALA A 104 -11.51 -42.97 14.73
CA ALA A 104 -10.21 -42.85 15.40
C ALA A 104 -9.14 -43.76 14.78
N ASP A 105 -9.55 -44.84 14.12
CA ASP A 105 -8.68 -45.80 13.44
C ASP A 105 -9.14 -45.89 11.97
N PRO A 106 -8.24 -45.78 10.97
CA PRO A 106 -6.79 -45.51 11.07
C PRO A 106 -6.42 -44.12 11.64
N ASP A 107 -5.21 -43.98 12.22
CA ASP A 107 -4.73 -42.75 12.89
C ASP A 107 -4.48 -41.61 11.88
N LEU A 108 -5.57 -41.03 11.36
CA LEU A 108 -5.53 -39.88 10.46
C LEU A 108 -4.76 -38.66 11.00
N PRO A 109 -4.76 -38.36 12.32
CA PRO A 109 -3.86 -37.34 12.87
C PRO A 109 -2.39 -37.57 12.51
N ALA A 110 -1.89 -38.80 12.67
CA ALA A 110 -0.52 -39.14 12.31
C ALA A 110 -0.27 -39.04 10.80
N VAL A 111 -1.21 -39.52 9.98
CA VAL A 111 -1.12 -39.44 8.51
C VAL A 111 -1.14 -37.98 8.02
N LEU A 112 -1.93 -37.11 8.65
CA LEU A 112 -1.97 -35.67 8.35
C LEU A 112 -0.62 -35.01 8.60
N LEU A 113 0.00 -35.29 9.75
CA LEU A 113 1.31 -34.73 10.10
C LEU A 113 2.41 -35.27 9.17
N ALA A 114 2.41 -36.58 8.88
CA ALA A 114 3.36 -37.19 7.94
C ALA A 114 3.21 -36.62 6.51
N TRP A 115 1.98 -36.37 6.06
CA TRP A 115 1.73 -35.70 4.80
C TRP A 115 2.31 -34.29 4.79
N GLU A 116 2.04 -33.50 5.83
CA GLU A 116 2.56 -32.14 5.96
C GLU A 116 4.08 -32.12 5.89
N GLU A 117 4.77 -32.99 6.63
CA GLU A 117 6.23 -33.14 6.63
C GLU A 117 6.78 -33.54 5.25
N SER A 118 6.02 -34.30 4.47
CA SER A 118 6.43 -34.71 3.11
C SER A 118 6.32 -33.58 2.09
N LEU A 119 5.42 -32.61 2.27
CA LEU A 119 5.10 -31.59 1.26
C LEU A 119 6.32 -30.78 0.79
N PRO A 120 7.22 -30.27 1.65
CA PRO A 120 8.36 -29.46 1.23
C PRO A 120 9.29 -30.13 0.21
N THR A 121 9.42 -31.47 0.25
CA THR A 121 10.30 -32.24 -0.65
C THR A 121 9.88 -32.12 -2.12
N GLN A 122 8.61 -31.79 -2.39
CA GLN A 122 8.04 -31.68 -3.73
C GLN A 122 8.14 -30.26 -4.32
N TYR A 123 8.72 -29.30 -3.60
CA TYR A 123 8.77 -27.91 -4.01
C TYR A 123 10.17 -27.30 -3.83
N PRO A 124 10.54 -26.29 -4.63
CA PRO A 124 11.78 -25.54 -4.41
C PRO A 124 11.84 -24.92 -3.01
N ARG A 125 13.04 -24.86 -2.43
CA ARG A 125 13.30 -24.21 -1.13
C ARG A 125 12.73 -22.79 -1.10
N GLY A 126 11.98 -22.46 -0.04
CA GLY A 126 11.31 -21.16 0.10
C GLY A 126 9.92 -21.06 -0.56
N SER A 127 9.43 -22.13 -1.20
CA SER A 127 8.06 -22.15 -1.75
C SER A 127 7.00 -21.97 -0.65
N THR A 128 6.01 -21.11 -0.90
CA THR A 128 4.84 -20.94 -0.01
C THR A 128 3.76 -22.00 -0.22
N ARG A 129 3.88 -22.83 -1.27
CA ARG A 129 2.86 -23.82 -1.66
C ARG A 129 2.58 -24.89 -0.59
N PRO A 130 3.59 -25.50 0.05
CA PRO A 130 3.37 -26.49 1.11
C PRO A 130 2.43 -25.98 2.21
N GLY A 131 2.74 -24.81 2.79
CA GLY A 131 1.90 -24.19 3.83
C GLY A 131 0.49 -23.87 3.33
N ILE A 132 0.34 -23.36 2.10
CA ILE A 132 -0.99 -23.12 1.51
C ILE A 132 -1.83 -24.40 1.43
N PHE A 133 -1.24 -25.54 1.03
CA PHE A 133 -1.99 -26.79 0.92
C PHE A 133 -2.36 -27.37 2.29
N ALA A 134 -1.42 -27.37 3.24
CA ALA A 134 -1.68 -27.77 4.62
C ALA A 134 -2.78 -26.94 5.27
N ALA A 135 -2.69 -25.61 5.18
CA ALA A 135 -3.69 -24.69 5.73
C ALA A 135 -5.08 -24.89 5.09
N ASN A 136 -5.15 -25.03 3.76
CA ASN A 136 -6.42 -25.27 3.08
C ASN A 136 -7.08 -26.58 3.50
N LEU A 137 -6.29 -27.65 3.71
CA LEU A 137 -6.83 -28.94 4.16
C LEU A 137 -7.37 -28.84 5.59
N ARG A 138 -6.60 -28.24 6.51
CA ARG A 138 -7.03 -28.01 7.90
C ARG A 138 -8.30 -27.16 7.98
N ILE A 139 -8.45 -26.16 7.09
CA ILE A 139 -9.71 -25.39 6.96
C ILE A 139 -10.91 -26.30 6.66
N LEU A 140 -10.76 -27.29 5.78
CA LEU A 140 -11.84 -28.23 5.47
C LEU A 140 -12.15 -29.14 6.65
N ILE A 141 -11.12 -29.66 7.34
CA ILE A 141 -11.29 -30.51 8.52
C ILE A 141 -11.97 -29.74 9.66
N ASN A 142 -11.51 -28.53 9.97
CA ASN A 142 -12.08 -27.68 11.02
C ASN A 142 -13.49 -27.21 10.68
N ARG A 143 -13.83 -27.07 9.39
CA ARG A 143 -15.20 -26.73 8.99
C ARG A 143 -16.18 -27.81 9.46
N ARG A 144 -15.81 -29.08 9.38
CA ARG A 144 -16.66 -30.20 9.81
C ARG A 144 -17.13 -30.07 11.27
N GLN A 145 -16.35 -29.43 12.15
CA GLN A 145 -16.74 -29.15 13.54
C GLN A 145 -17.98 -28.25 13.65
N ARG A 146 -18.31 -27.48 12.61
CA ARG A 146 -19.49 -26.61 12.55
C ARG A 146 -20.77 -27.35 12.18
N HIS A 147 -20.68 -28.65 11.91
CA HIS A 147 -21.78 -29.53 11.52
C HIS A 147 -22.05 -30.54 12.64
N PRO A 148 -23.01 -30.28 13.55
CA PRO A 148 -23.33 -31.18 14.67
C PRO A 148 -23.68 -32.61 14.23
N GLU A 149 -24.21 -32.76 13.01
CA GLU A 149 -24.61 -34.03 12.41
C GLU A 149 -23.45 -34.81 11.76
N ARG A 150 -22.28 -34.18 11.56
CA ARG A 150 -21.11 -34.79 10.91
C ARG A 150 -20.03 -35.07 11.95
N ALA A 151 -19.93 -36.34 12.35
CA ALA A 151 -18.91 -36.75 13.31
C ALA A 151 -17.48 -36.42 12.82
N LEU A 152 -16.65 -35.94 13.75
CA LEU A 152 -15.22 -35.72 13.57
C LEU A 152 -14.47 -36.32 14.78
N ALA A 153 -13.47 -37.15 14.52
CA ALA A 153 -12.67 -37.78 15.56
C ALA A 153 -11.96 -36.72 16.43
N ALA A 154 -12.07 -36.83 17.75
CA ALA A 154 -11.62 -35.80 18.69
C ALA A 154 -10.13 -35.46 18.56
N ARG A 155 -9.26 -36.47 18.37
CA ARG A 155 -7.82 -36.25 18.19
C ARG A 155 -7.52 -35.53 16.88
N LEU A 156 -8.24 -35.85 15.80
CA LEU A 156 -8.10 -35.17 14.51
C LEU A 156 -8.58 -33.72 14.60
N ALA A 157 -9.67 -33.47 15.33
CA ALA A 157 -10.17 -32.13 15.62
C ALA A 157 -9.13 -31.29 16.37
N GLN A 158 -8.49 -31.84 17.40
CA GLN A 158 -7.44 -31.16 18.17
C GLN A 158 -6.22 -30.84 17.32
N VAL A 159 -5.72 -31.80 16.54
CA VAL A 159 -4.55 -31.58 15.67
C VAL A 159 -4.87 -30.54 14.61
N ALA A 160 -6.01 -30.65 13.91
CA ALA A 160 -6.39 -29.72 12.85
C ALA A 160 -6.66 -28.30 13.34
N ALA A 161 -7.09 -28.12 14.59
CA ALA A 161 -7.32 -26.81 15.21
C ALA A 161 -6.02 -26.04 15.47
N GLN A 162 -4.87 -26.73 15.55
CA GLN A 162 -3.56 -26.10 15.66
C GLN A 162 -3.06 -25.59 14.30
N ASP A 163 -2.09 -24.67 14.32
CA ASP A 163 -1.35 -24.31 13.12
C ASP A 163 -0.47 -25.47 12.65
N HIS A 164 -0.28 -25.61 11.33
CA HIS A 164 0.64 -26.61 10.79
C HIS A 164 2.10 -26.26 11.11
N GLY A 165 2.96 -27.28 11.26
CA GLY A 165 4.39 -27.08 11.58
C GLY A 165 5.25 -26.54 10.43
N LEU A 166 4.68 -26.33 9.24
CA LEU A 166 5.44 -25.90 8.06
C LEU A 166 5.82 -24.41 8.11
N ALA A 167 7.09 -24.12 7.82
CA ALA A 167 7.53 -22.77 7.53
C ALA A 167 6.80 -22.22 6.30
N TRP A 168 6.28 -21.00 6.38
CA TRP A 168 5.43 -20.38 5.34
C TRP A 168 6.14 -20.06 4.01
N GLY A 169 7.37 -20.54 3.80
CA GLY A 169 8.23 -20.16 2.68
C GLY A 169 8.60 -18.67 2.73
N THR A 170 9.40 -18.23 1.76
CA THR A 170 9.76 -16.81 1.62
C THR A 170 9.03 -16.23 0.41
N THR A 171 8.23 -15.20 0.64
CA THR A 171 7.80 -14.34 -0.47
C THR A 171 8.87 -13.27 -0.61
N GLN A 172 9.68 -13.32 -1.68
CA GLN A 172 10.59 -12.21 -1.97
C GLN A 172 9.75 -10.96 -2.18
N GLU A 173 9.84 -10.04 -1.23
CA GLU A 173 9.08 -8.81 -1.30
C GLU A 173 9.62 -7.98 -2.46
N LEU A 174 8.73 -7.52 -3.34
CA LEU A 174 9.13 -6.70 -4.48
C LEU A 174 9.54 -5.32 -3.98
N ASP A 175 10.68 -4.80 -4.43
CA ASP A 175 11.10 -3.43 -4.11
C ASP A 175 10.48 -2.40 -5.09
N GLU A 176 10.53 -1.10 -4.77
CA GLU A 176 10.19 -0.06 -5.73
C GLU A 176 11.05 -0.13 -7.01
N PHE A 177 10.56 0.43 -8.13
CA PHE A 177 11.46 0.85 -9.22
C PHE A 177 12.28 2.06 -8.77
N SER A 178 13.54 2.14 -9.24
CA SER A 178 14.34 3.34 -9.13
C SER A 178 13.64 4.52 -9.82
N ARG A 179 13.98 5.77 -9.44
CA ARG A 179 13.38 6.95 -10.09
C ARG A 179 13.68 6.98 -11.59
N LYS A 180 14.90 6.59 -11.98
CA LYS A 180 15.35 6.46 -13.37
C LYS A 180 14.47 5.46 -14.14
N ASP A 181 14.30 4.26 -13.59
CA ASP A 181 13.52 3.19 -14.22
C ASP A 181 12.05 3.57 -14.37
N LYS A 182 11.46 4.17 -13.33
CA LYS A 182 10.07 4.62 -13.39
C LYS A 182 9.88 5.71 -14.44
N ALA A 183 10.80 6.67 -14.53
CA ALA A 183 10.73 7.72 -15.55
C ALA A 183 10.86 7.15 -16.97
N ALA A 184 11.75 6.16 -17.17
CA ALA A 184 11.90 5.46 -18.44
C ALA A 184 10.64 4.66 -18.81
N LEU A 185 10.04 3.94 -17.85
CA LEU A 185 8.77 3.23 -18.02
C LEU A 185 7.63 4.17 -18.43
N VAL A 186 7.49 5.32 -17.76
CA VAL A 186 6.45 6.31 -18.06
C VAL A 186 6.65 6.91 -19.46
N ARG A 187 7.88 7.24 -19.83
CA ARG A 187 8.21 7.76 -21.16
C ARG A 187 7.88 6.75 -22.25
N ALA A 188 8.36 5.51 -22.10
CA ALA A 188 8.10 4.43 -23.03
C ALA A 188 6.60 4.14 -23.17
N ALA A 189 5.84 4.20 -22.06
CA ALA A 189 4.40 4.03 -22.10
C ALA A 189 3.68 5.13 -22.89
N TRP A 190 4.07 6.39 -22.74
CA TRP A 190 3.49 7.47 -23.55
C TRP A 190 3.79 7.30 -25.04
N ASP A 191 5.03 6.98 -25.37
CA ASP A 191 5.43 6.78 -26.75
C ASP A 191 4.69 5.55 -27.36
N ASP A 192 4.43 4.51 -26.56
CA ASP A 192 3.67 3.34 -27.00
C ASP A 192 2.18 3.63 -27.19
N VAL A 193 1.56 4.42 -26.32
CA VAL A 193 0.17 4.90 -26.52
C VAL A 193 0.06 5.73 -27.79
N ALA A 194 1.04 6.61 -28.06
CA ALA A 194 1.06 7.41 -29.28
C ALA A 194 1.17 6.53 -30.53
N ARG A 195 2.07 5.53 -30.52
CA ARG A 195 2.20 4.54 -31.61
C ARG A 195 0.92 3.73 -31.81
N LEU A 196 0.30 3.26 -30.73
CA LEU A 196 -0.98 2.54 -30.78
C LEU A 196 -2.05 3.39 -31.46
N ARG A 197 -2.26 4.63 -31.02
CA ARG A 197 -3.29 5.51 -31.57
C ARG A 197 -3.06 5.79 -33.06
N LYS A 198 -1.80 6.03 -33.46
CA LYS A 198 -1.44 6.20 -34.88
C LYS A 198 -1.77 4.93 -35.69
N ARG A 199 -1.43 3.75 -35.15
CA ARG A 199 -1.70 2.45 -35.79
C ARG A 199 -3.21 2.22 -35.98
N LEU A 200 -3.99 2.38 -34.91
CA LEU A 200 -5.44 2.18 -34.95
C LEU A 200 -6.10 3.18 -35.91
N LYS A 201 -5.73 4.45 -35.85
CA LYS A 201 -6.25 5.48 -36.76
C LYS A 201 -5.99 5.12 -38.22
N ALA A 202 -4.75 4.75 -38.57
CA ALA A 202 -4.40 4.35 -39.93
C ALA A 202 -5.18 3.10 -40.39
N GLY A 203 -5.36 2.12 -39.51
CA GLY A 203 -6.16 0.92 -39.81
C GLY A 203 -7.62 1.25 -40.14
N TRP A 204 -8.25 2.12 -39.35
CA TRP A 204 -9.64 2.55 -39.60
C TRP A 204 -9.79 3.48 -40.80
N GLU A 205 -8.79 4.30 -41.11
CA GLU A 205 -8.73 5.09 -42.36
C GLU A 205 -8.67 4.16 -43.59
N MET A 206 -7.92 3.06 -43.52
CA MET A 206 -7.88 2.03 -44.58
C MET A 206 -9.23 1.31 -44.73
N VAL A 207 -9.94 1.04 -43.64
CA VAL A 207 -11.29 0.48 -43.69
C VAL A 207 -12.23 1.39 -44.49
N ALA A 208 -12.16 2.70 -44.31
CA ALA A 208 -13.06 3.65 -44.99
C ALA A 208 -12.94 3.63 -46.54
N VAL A 209 -11.78 3.24 -47.09
CA VAL A 209 -11.53 3.18 -48.54
C VAL A 209 -11.56 1.75 -49.10
N GLY A 210 -11.63 0.74 -48.23
CA GLY A 210 -11.69 -0.67 -48.61
C GLY A 210 -13.07 -1.11 -49.10
N GLY A 211 -13.15 -2.30 -49.69
CA GLY A 211 -14.39 -2.97 -50.04
C GLY A 211 -14.27 -4.49 -49.98
N HIS A 212 -15.31 -5.21 -50.42
CA HIS A 212 -15.35 -6.67 -50.30
C HIS A 212 -14.19 -7.34 -51.08
N PRO A 213 -13.35 -8.18 -50.45
CA PRO A 213 -12.14 -8.72 -51.08
C PRO A 213 -12.42 -9.68 -52.24
N ALA A 214 -13.61 -10.30 -52.29
CA ALA A 214 -14.00 -11.11 -53.46
C ALA A 214 -14.19 -10.25 -54.74
N GLU A 215 -14.49 -8.96 -54.60
CA GLU A 215 -14.69 -8.04 -55.74
C GLU A 215 -13.43 -7.22 -56.02
N ARG A 216 -12.73 -6.79 -54.96
CA ARG A 216 -11.57 -5.87 -55.05
C ARG A 216 -10.21 -6.55 -54.94
N GLY A 217 -10.18 -7.85 -54.64
CA GLY A 217 -8.99 -8.67 -54.57
C GLY A 217 -8.51 -8.96 -53.14
N TRP A 218 -7.91 -10.14 -52.95
CA TRP A 218 -7.43 -10.65 -51.66
C TRP A 218 -6.01 -10.20 -51.27
N SER A 219 -5.36 -9.37 -52.10
CA SER A 219 -3.97 -8.94 -51.90
C SER A 219 -3.84 -7.52 -51.34
N ARG A 220 -4.95 -6.79 -51.18
CA ARG A 220 -4.96 -5.39 -50.75
C ARG A 220 -5.33 -5.27 -49.28
N MET A 221 -4.45 -4.65 -48.48
CA MET A 221 -4.68 -4.49 -47.04
C MET A 221 -5.99 -3.75 -46.71
N PRO A 222 -6.39 -2.66 -47.40
CA PRO A 222 -7.66 -1.99 -47.13
C PRO A 222 -8.89 -2.90 -47.26
N ASP A 223 -8.92 -3.76 -48.28
CA ASP A 223 -10.07 -4.66 -48.54
C ASP A 223 -10.14 -5.79 -47.49
N LEU A 224 -8.98 -6.29 -47.04
CA LEU A 224 -8.92 -7.28 -45.95
C LEU A 224 -9.32 -6.67 -44.59
N LEU A 225 -8.86 -5.47 -44.29
CA LEU A 225 -9.25 -4.75 -43.07
C LEU A 225 -10.75 -4.43 -43.09
N TRP A 226 -11.29 -3.99 -44.22
CA TRP A 226 -12.72 -3.75 -44.40
C TRP A 226 -13.54 -5.01 -44.10
N ALA A 227 -13.12 -6.16 -44.64
CA ALA A 227 -13.83 -7.43 -44.44
C ALA A 227 -13.86 -7.86 -42.96
N LEU A 228 -12.75 -7.68 -42.23
CA LEU A 228 -12.70 -8.00 -40.79
C LEU A 228 -13.51 -7.01 -39.95
N ALA A 229 -13.46 -5.71 -40.26
CA ALA A 229 -14.21 -4.68 -39.53
C ALA A 229 -15.72 -4.86 -39.66
N HIS A 230 -16.20 -5.21 -40.85
CA HIS A 230 -17.63 -5.44 -41.13
C HIS A 230 -18.09 -6.89 -40.91
N GLN A 231 -17.17 -7.77 -40.45
CA GLN A 231 -17.44 -9.21 -40.27
C GLN A 231 -17.97 -9.88 -41.56
N ALA A 232 -17.61 -9.36 -42.74
CA ALA A 232 -18.05 -9.86 -44.03
C ALA A 232 -17.41 -11.21 -44.40
N VAL A 233 -16.22 -11.48 -43.86
CA VAL A 233 -15.47 -12.72 -44.06
C VAL A 233 -14.98 -13.22 -42.70
N SER A 234 -15.12 -14.54 -42.45
CA SER A 234 -14.63 -15.12 -41.20
C SER A 234 -13.08 -15.09 -41.16
N PRO A 235 -12.45 -14.90 -39.99
CA PRO A 235 -10.99 -14.91 -39.91
C PRO A 235 -10.36 -16.26 -40.35
N GLN A 236 -11.10 -17.37 -40.20
CA GLN A 236 -10.71 -18.70 -40.73
C GLN A 236 -10.65 -18.71 -42.25
N GLU A 237 -11.70 -18.20 -42.89
CA GLU A 237 -11.81 -18.15 -44.34
C GLU A 237 -10.74 -17.24 -44.92
N MET A 238 -10.57 -16.05 -44.36
CA MET A 238 -9.51 -15.13 -44.77
C MET A 238 -8.12 -15.76 -44.70
N ALA A 239 -7.80 -16.48 -43.61
CA ALA A 239 -6.52 -17.15 -43.45
C ALA A 239 -6.25 -18.24 -44.53
N ARG A 240 -7.30 -18.78 -45.16
CA ARG A 240 -7.21 -19.79 -46.22
C ARG A 240 -7.23 -19.19 -47.64
N THR A 241 -7.90 -18.06 -47.81
CA THR A 241 -8.17 -17.48 -49.13
C THR A 241 -7.10 -16.47 -49.58
N VAL A 242 -6.39 -15.81 -48.66
CA VAL A 242 -5.34 -14.85 -49.04
C VAL A 242 -4.20 -15.56 -49.79
N PRO A 243 -3.85 -15.11 -51.02
CA PRO A 243 -2.84 -15.76 -51.84
C PRO A 243 -1.42 -15.51 -51.31
N PHE A 244 -0.53 -16.49 -51.52
CA PHE A 244 0.91 -16.38 -51.26
C PHE A 244 1.69 -16.40 -52.59
N PRO A 245 2.83 -15.67 -52.69
CA PRO A 245 3.47 -14.86 -51.65
C PRO A 245 2.68 -13.59 -51.30
N LEU A 246 2.82 -13.13 -50.05
CA LEU A 246 2.14 -11.92 -49.58
C LEU A 246 2.75 -10.68 -50.23
N ALA A 247 1.91 -9.67 -50.49
CA ALA A 247 2.38 -8.33 -50.83
C ALA A 247 3.27 -7.79 -49.69
N PRO A 248 4.30 -6.97 -49.98
CA PRO A 248 5.24 -6.48 -48.96
C PRO A 248 4.57 -5.80 -47.77
N GLU A 249 3.49 -5.04 -48.00
CA GLU A 249 2.71 -4.39 -46.96
C GLU A 249 2.03 -5.39 -46.01
N LEU A 250 1.51 -6.50 -46.53
CA LEU A 250 0.90 -7.58 -45.74
C LEU A 250 1.97 -8.45 -45.04
N ALA A 251 3.15 -8.58 -45.64
CA ALA A 251 4.27 -9.27 -44.99
C ALA A 251 4.79 -8.47 -43.78
N ALA A 252 4.85 -7.14 -43.87
CA ALA A 252 5.37 -6.27 -42.82
C ALA A 252 4.57 -6.29 -41.50
N ILE A 253 3.30 -6.69 -41.54
CA ILE A 253 2.46 -6.82 -40.33
C ILE A 253 2.59 -8.20 -39.65
N ILE A 254 3.37 -9.10 -40.23
CA ILE A 254 3.72 -10.40 -39.65
C ILE A 254 5.06 -10.24 -38.91
N PRO A 255 5.17 -10.64 -37.63
CA PRO A 255 6.44 -10.55 -36.91
C PRO A 255 7.53 -11.44 -37.55
N ASP A 256 8.66 -10.84 -37.93
CA ASP A 256 9.76 -11.43 -38.74
C ASP A 256 10.24 -12.83 -38.27
N ASN A 257 10.22 -13.10 -36.96
CA ASN A 257 10.94 -14.23 -36.39
C ASN A 257 10.11 -15.53 -36.29
N ARG A 258 8.89 -15.58 -36.87
CA ARG A 258 7.94 -16.68 -36.64
C ARG A 258 7.45 -17.41 -37.89
N THR A 259 7.91 -17.08 -39.09
CA THR A 259 7.35 -17.65 -40.34
C THR A 259 8.37 -18.25 -41.32
N GLU A 260 9.67 -18.12 -41.07
CA GLU A 260 10.70 -18.86 -41.82
C GLU A 260 10.50 -20.37 -41.61
N GLY A 261 10.41 -21.12 -42.71
CA GLY A 261 10.19 -22.57 -42.71
C GLY A 261 8.80 -23.07 -42.25
N ARG A 262 7.83 -22.19 -41.95
CA ARG A 262 6.49 -22.60 -41.47
C ARG A 262 5.47 -22.80 -42.59
N SER A 263 4.54 -23.75 -42.37
CA SER A 263 3.45 -24.07 -43.31
C SER A 263 2.53 -22.87 -43.57
N CYS A 264 1.86 -22.89 -44.74
CA CYS A 264 0.92 -21.87 -45.19
C CYS A 264 -0.19 -21.56 -44.16
N GLY A 265 -0.69 -22.57 -43.43
CA GLY A 265 -1.72 -22.39 -42.41
C GLY A 265 -1.29 -21.54 -41.20
N LEU A 266 -0.02 -21.64 -40.78
CA LEU A 266 0.52 -20.79 -39.71
C LEU A 266 0.73 -19.36 -40.19
N ARG A 267 1.10 -19.16 -41.45
CA ARG A 267 1.27 -17.83 -42.05
C ARG A 267 -0.06 -17.08 -42.16
N GLY A 268 -1.12 -17.75 -42.60
CA GLY A 268 -2.48 -17.18 -42.62
C GLY A 268 -2.97 -16.75 -41.24
N TYR A 269 -2.72 -17.56 -40.19
CA TYR A 269 -3.03 -17.19 -38.81
C TYR A 269 -2.32 -15.90 -38.36
N PHE A 270 -1.00 -15.78 -38.62
CA PHE A 270 -0.25 -14.59 -38.23
C PHE A 270 -0.64 -13.35 -39.04
N LEU A 271 -0.99 -13.51 -40.32
CA LEU A 271 -1.53 -12.44 -41.15
C LEU A 271 -2.82 -11.89 -40.55
N VAL A 272 -3.81 -12.75 -40.32
CA VAL A 272 -5.11 -12.35 -39.77
C VAL A 272 -4.94 -11.70 -38.39
N ARG A 273 -4.05 -12.23 -37.55
CA ARG A 273 -3.70 -11.60 -36.27
C ARG A 273 -3.07 -10.22 -36.47
N GLY A 274 -2.18 -10.05 -37.45
CA GLY A 274 -1.58 -8.78 -37.81
C GLY A 274 -2.62 -7.75 -38.25
N LEU A 275 -3.56 -8.16 -39.11
CA LEU A 275 -4.67 -7.32 -39.58
C LEU A 275 -5.58 -6.89 -38.43
N LEU A 276 -5.97 -7.82 -37.56
CA LEU A 276 -6.77 -7.50 -36.38
C LEU A 276 -6.05 -6.52 -35.43
N ASN A 277 -4.73 -6.59 -35.32
CA ASN A 277 -3.95 -5.64 -34.52
C ASN A 277 -3.92 -4.22 -35.13
N GLN A 278 -4.19 -4.06 -36.44
CA GLN A 278 -4.37 -2.75 -37.06
C GLN A 278 -5.70 -2.11 -36.66
N LEU A 279 -6.73 -2.92 -36.38
CA LEU A 279 -8.08 -2.44 -36.04
C LEU A 279 -8.31 -2.30 -34.54
N TYR A 280 -7.68 -3.17 -33.74
CA TYR A 280 -7.97 -3.31 -32.31
C TYR A 280 -6.70 -3.39 -31.47
N PRO A 281 -6.72 -2.90 -30.21
CA PRO A 281 -5.63 -3.12 -29.27
C PRO A 281 -5.53 -4.59 -28.85
N ASN A 282 -4.30 -5.06 -28.62
CA ASN A 282 -4.00 -6.37 -28.05
C ASN A 282 -3.51 -6.27 -26.59
N GLU A 283 -3.26 -7.41 -25.94
CA GLU A 283 -2.82 -7.44 -24.52
C GLU A 283 -1.60 -6.56 -24.24
N ARG A 284 -0.65 -6.52 -25.19
CA ARG A 284 0.62 -5.82 -25.07
C ARG A 284 0.42 -4.30 -25.14
N ASP A 285 -0.41 -3.83 -26.06
CA ASP A 285 -0.74 -2.39 -26.19
C ASP A 285 -1.36 -1.82 -24.90
N LEU A 286 -2.10 -2.65 -24.16
CA LEU A 286 -2.75 -2.24 -22.92
C LEU A 286 -1.80 -2.04 -21.74
N HIS A 287 -0.56 -2.54 -21.79
CA HIS A 287 0.40 -2.36 -20.68
C HIS A 287 0.81 -0.91 -20.52
N ALA A 288 0.94 -0.17 -21.60
CA ALA A 288 1.26 1.25 -21.56
C ALA A 288 0.25 2.03 -20.72
N PHE A 289 -1.06 1.81 -20.92
CA PHE A 289 -2.11 2.42 -20.10
C PHE A 289 -2.05 1.99 -18.64
N ARG A 290 -1.69 0.73 -18.34
CA ARG A 290 -1.51 0.27 -16.95
C ARG A 290 -0.36 0.99 -16.28
N VAL A 291 0.77 1.13 -16.96
CA VAL A 291 1.94 1.85 -16.44
C VAL A 291 1.56 3.29 -16.12
N LEU A 292 0.93 3.99 -17.07
CA LEU A 292 0.53 5.39 -16.92
C LEU A 292 -0.48 5.57 -15.78
N LEU A 293 -1.55 4.77 -15.74
CA LEU A 293 -2.57 4.89 -14.69
C LEU A 293 -2.03 4.51 -13.31
N MET A 294 -1.17 3.50 -13.21
CA MET A 294 -0.57 3.15 -11.93
C MET A 294 0.41 4.22 -11.44
N ALA A 295 1.23 4.77 -12.34
CA ALA A 295 2.12 5.87 -12.02
C ALA A 295 1.36 7.16 -11.62
N ALA A 296 0.22 7.43 -12.25
CA ALA A 296 -0.61 8.60 -11.96
C ALA A 296 -1.42 8.46 -10.66
N THR A 297 -1.92 7.27 -10.37
CA THR A 297 -2.92 7.07 -9.31
C THR A 297 -2.35 6.40 -8.05
N GLY A 298 -1.26 5.63 -8.17
CA GLY A 298 -0.71 4.81 -7.08
C GLY A 298 -1.57 3.60 -6.71
N HIS A 299 -2.62 3.29 -7.48
CA HIS A 299 -3.50 2.15 -7.21
C HIS A 299 -2.92 0.83 -7.75
N SER A 300 -3.47 -0.30 -7.28
CA SER A 300 -2.94 -1.61 -7.65
C SER A 300 -3.29 -1.99 -9.10
N PRO A 301 -2.50 -2.87 -9.74
CA PRO A 301 -2.82 -3.33 -11.09
C PRO A 301 -4.21 -3.96 -11.21
N GLU A 302 -4.68 -4.63 -10.15
CA GLU A 302 -6.03 -5.22 -10.09
C GLU A 302 -7.11 -4.14 -10.12
N GLU A 303 -6.96 -3.07 -9.32
CA GLU A 303 -7.91 -1.96 -9.26
C GLU A 303 -7.95 -1.16 -10.57
N VAL A 304 -6.80 -0.94 -11.20
CA VAL A 304 -6.72 -0.25 -12.49
C VAL A 304 -7.33 -1.12 -13.60
N THR A 305 -6.98 -2.40 -13.66
CA THR A 305 -7.45 -3.29 -14.74
C THR A 305 -8.93 -3.68 -14.59
N SER A 306 -9.52 -3.50 -13.41
CA SER A 306 -10.94 -3.79 -13.15
C SER A 306 -11.89 -2.65 -13.51
N LEU A 307 -11.38 -1.49 -13.93
CA LEU A 307 -12.20 -0.35 -14.33
C LEU A 307 -13.15 -0.72 -15.48
N THR A 308 -14.39 -0.25 -15.36
CA THR A 308 -15.46 -0.36 -16.35
C THR A 308 -15.96 1.03 -16.76
N GLU A 309 -16.87 1.11 -17.71
CA GLU A 309 -17.55 2.35 -18.10
C GLU A 309 -18.19 3.06 -16.90
N ASP A 310 -18.98 2.34 -16.09
CA ASP A 310 -19.59 2.89 -14.87
C ASP A 310 -18.58 3.27 -13.79
N SER A 311 -17.32 2.85 -13.93
CA SER A 311 -16.27 3.25 -13.00
C SER A 311 -15.77 4.68 -13.24
N VAL A 312 -16.18 5.32 -14.34
CA VAL A 312 -15.64 6.61 -14.81
C VAL A 312 -16.72 7.69 -14.82
N GLU A 313 -16.47 8.77 -14.10
CA GLU A 313 -17.28 9.99 -14.15
C GLU A 313 -16.35 11.17 -14.49
N PHE A 314 -16.51 11.74 -15.68
CA PHE A 314 -15.79 12.97 -16.04
C PHE A 314 -16.46 14.18 -15.41
N THR A 315 -15.67 15.06 -14.81
CA THR A 315 -16.13 16.28 -14.14
C THR A 315 -15.44 17.50 -14.75
N GLU A 316 -15.97 18.71 -14.57
CA GLU A 316 -15.32 19.94 -15.09
C GLU A 316 -13.87 20.10 -14.57
N GLY A 317 -13.65 19.75 -13.31
CA GLY A 317 -12.34 19.81 -12.66
C GLY A 317 -11.47 18.56 -12.81
N GLY A 318 -11.78 17.59 -13.69
CA GLY A 318 -10.98 16.37 -13.87
C GLY A 318 -11.80 15.09 -14.04
N ILE A 319 -11.49 14.05 -13.25
CA ILE A 319 -12.16 12.74 -13.32
C ILE A 319 -12.37 12.13 -11.94
N ARG A 320 -13.51 11.49 -11.74
CA ARG A 320 -13.78 10.64 -10.59
C ARG A 320 -13.78 9.17 -11.02
N LEU A 321 -12.98 8.36 -10.34
CA LEU A 321 -12.90 6.92 -10.55
C LEU A 321 -13.50 6.16 -9.38
N THR A 322 -14.32 5.16 -9.67
CA THR A 322 -14.82 4.17 -8.71
C THR A 322 -14.01 2.89 -8.85
N MET A 323 -13.10 2.64 -7.92
CA MET A 323 -12.21 1.48 -7.92
C MET A 323 -12.65 0.43 -6.91
N THR A 324 -12.74 -0.83 -7.35
CA THR A 324 -13.17 -1.95 -6.49
C THR A 324 -12.00 -2.89 -6.20
N LYS A 325 -11.67 -3.04 -4.91
CA LYS A 325 -10.67 -3.98 -4.41
C LYS A 325 -11.36 -5.26 -3.94
N ASN A 326 -11.54 -6.20 -4.87
CA ASN A 326 -12.33 -7.42 -4.68
C ASN A 326 -11.92 -8.23 -3.44
N ARG A 327 -10.61 -8.44 -3.22
CA ARG A 327 -10.10 -9.20 -2.07
C ARG A 327 -10.40 -8.56 -0.71
N ALA A 328 -10.56 -7.23 -0.69
CA ALA A 328 -10.84 -6.48 0.54
C ALA A 328 -12.33 -6.08 0.65
N ARG A 329 -13.15 -6.43 -0.36
CA ARG A 329 -14.56 -6.02 -0.50
C ARG A 329 -14.75 -4.51 -0.30
N ARG A 330 -13.84 -3.69 -0.86
CA ARG A 330 -13.87 -2.22 -0.75
C ARG A 330 -14.11 -1.55 -2.09
N ILE A 331 -14.88 -0.47 -2.04
CA ILE A 331 -15.10 0.45 -3.16
C ILE A 331 -14.50 1.79 -2.75
N HIS A 332 -13.60 2.32 -3.58
CA HIS A 332 -12.96 3.61 -3.39
C HIS A 332 -13.45 4.56 -4.49
N ARG A 333 -14.08 5.66 -4.12
CA ARG A 333 -14.35 6.77 -5.03
C ARG A 333 -13.27 7.83 -4.84
N ARG A 334 -12.52 8.11 -5.90
CA ARG A 334 -11.39 9.04 -5.89
C ARG A 334 -11.54 10.05 -7.01
N ALA A 335 -11.48 11.33 -6.65
CA ALA A 335 -11.37 12.41 -7.62
C ALA A 335 -9.88 12.67 -7.92
N PHE A 336 -9.57 12.84 -9.19
CA PHE A 336 -8.26 13.25 -9.70
C PHE A 336 -8.46 14.56 -10.43
N ALA A 337 -7.86 15.62 -9.89
CA ALA A 337 -7.99 16.96 -10.43
C ALA A 337 -7.28 17.07 -11.78
N ARG A 338 -7.83 17.92 -12.65
CA ARG A 338 -7.15 18.38 -13.85
C ARG A 338 -5.90 19.14 -13.42
N ILE A 339 -4.85 18.96 -14.20
CA ILE A 339 -3.65 19.75 -14.03
C ILE A 339 -3.84 21.06 -14.79
N ASP A 340 -4.10 22.15 -14.08
CA ASP A 340 -4.07 23.49 -14.67
C ASP A 340 -2.62 23.95 -14.84
N LYS A 341 -2.36 24.70 -15.92
CA LYS A 341 -1.04 25.29 -16.23
C LYS A 341 -0.59 26.36 -15.22
N LEU A 342 -1.44 26.77 -14.26
CA LEU A 342 -1.26 28.03 -13.50
C LEU A 342 -0.70 27.93 -12.08
N ASN A 343 -0.59 26.75 -11.47
CA ASN A 343 0.10 26.60 -10.17
C ASN A 343 1.47 25.94 -10.37
N ALA A 344 2.40 26.73 -10.89
CA ALA A 344 3.82 26.42 -11.03
C ALA A 344 4.68 27.09 -9.95
N VAL A 345 4.08 27.62 -8.89
CA VAL A 345 4.80 28.28 -7.79
C VAL A 345 4.68 27.40 -6.55
N GLU A 346 5.84 27.05 -6.00
CA GLU A 346 6.08 26.41 -4.69
C GLU A 346 5.79 24.91 -4.56
N HIS A 347 6.71 24.07 -5.07
CA HIS A 347 7.64 23.27 -4.25
C HIS A 347 8.24 22.08 -5.04
N VAL A 348 9.57 21.95 -4.89
CA VAL A 348 10.51 20.88 -5.31
C VAL A 348 11.01 20.96 -6.76
N GLN A 349 12.28 21.35 -6.85
CA GLN A 349 13.14 21.48 -8.02
C GLN A 349 13.21 20.19 -8.87
N GLU A 350 13.32 20.42 -10.18
CA GLU A 350 13.66 19.49 -11.28
C GLU A 350 12.69 18.36 -11.65
N TYR A 351 11.58 18.67 -12.35
CA TYR A 351 10.97 17.76 -13.33
C TYR A 351 10.23 18.52 -14.46
N ALA A 352 10.96 19.23 -15.32
CA ALA A 352 10.55 19.57 -16.69
C ALA A 352 11.17 18.50 -17.61
N ASP A 353 10.50 17.77 -18.50
CA ASP A 353 9.47 18.10 -19.46
C ASP A 353 8.49 16.92 -19.68
N ARG A 354 7.19 17.20 -19.57
CA ARG A 354 5.99 16.57 -20.18
C ARG A 354 4.81 16.64 -19.21
N PRO A 355 3.55 16.74 -19.70
CA PRO A 355 2.39 17.05 -18.88
C PRO A 355 2.28 16.06 -17.73
N ARG A 356 2.14 16.59 -16.51
CA ARG A 356 1.79 15.84 -15.28
C ARG A 356 0.77 14.75 -15.66
N LEU A 357 0.95 13.52 -15.16
CA LEU A 357 0.16 12.36 -15.59
C LEU A 357 -1.34 12.56 -15.30
N GLU A 358 -2.05 13.16 -16.26
CA GLU A 358 -3.45 13.51 -16.10
C GLU A 358 -4.31 12.27 -16.30
N VAL A 359 -4.91 11.79 -15.20
CA VAL A 359 -5.73 10.56 -15.19
C VAL A 359 -6.87 10.66 -16.20
N SER A 360 -7.51 11.83 -16.33
CA SER A 360 -8.57 12.07 -17.33
C SER A 360 -8.07 11.87 -18.75
N ALA A 361 -6.89 12.41 -19.10
CA ALA A 361 -6.33 12.29 -20.43
C ALA A 361 -5.95 10.84 -20.77
N ILE A 362 -5.42 10.09 -19.80
CA ILE A 362 -5.07 8.67 -19.97
C ILE A 362 -6.33 7.83 -20.15
N ILE A 363 -7.36 8.04 -19.33
CA ILE A 363 -8.63 7.31 -19.42
C ILE A 363 -9.36 7.62 -20.73
N ARG A 364 -9.39 8.89 -21.18
CA ARG A 364 -9.98 9.24 -22.50
C ARG A 364 -9.30 8.49 -23.64
N GLN A 365 -7.97 8.45 -23.65
CA GLN A 365 -7.21 7.74 -24.70
C GLN A 365 -7.42 6.22 -24.63
N LEU A 366 -7.54 5.64 -23.44
CA LEU A 366 -7.87 4.22 -23.28
C LEU A 366 -9.28 3.91 -23.80
N MET A 367 -10.25 4.75 -23.45
CA MET A 367 -11.63 4.62 -23.90
C MET A 367 -11.75 4.78 -25.42
N GLU A 368 -11.04 5.75 -26.00
CA GLU A 368 -10.95 5.94 -27.46
C GLU A 368 -10.36 4.70 -28.15
N ALA A 369 -9.20 4.22 -27.67
CA ALA A 369 -8.52 3.06 -28.26
C ALA A 369 -9.33 1.75 -28.16
N THR A 370 -10.18 1.61 -27.14
CA THR A 370 -11.00 0.42 -26.92
C THR A 370 -12.46 0.59 -27.35
N ALA A 371 -12.86 1.75 -27.89
CA ALA A 371 -14.25 2.00 -28.29
C ALA A 371 -14.81 0.94 -29.24
N PRO A 372 -14.13 0.58 -30.36
CA PRO A 372 -14.65 -0.45 -31.26
C PRO A 372 -14.84 -1.83 -30.60
N LEU A 373 -13.96 -2.19 -29.65
CA LEU A 373 -14.09 -3.44 -28.90
C LEU A 373 -15.22 -3.40 -27.87
N ARG A 374 -15.52 -2.23 -27.31
CA ARG A 374 -16.63 -2.05 -26.36
C ARG A 374 -17.98 -2.17 -27.06
N ASP A 375 -18.07 -1.73 -28.32
CA ASP A 375 -19.27 -1.90 -29.14
C ASP A 375 -19.53 -3.38 -29.46
N LEU A 376 -18.45 -4.15 -29.65
CA LEU A 376 -18.50 -5.61 -29.88
C LEU A 376 -18.60 -6.44 -28.59
N TYR A 377 -18.72 -5.82 -27.41
CA TYR A 377 -18.73 -6.53 -26.13
C TYR A 377 -20.17 -6.69 -25.61
N ASP A 378 -20.65 -7.93 -25.58
CA ASP A 378 -22.06 -8.28 -25.31
C ASP A 378 -22.59 -7.88 -23.91
N THR A 379 -21.71 -7.56 -22.96
CA THR A 379 -22.10 -7.33 -21.56
C THR A 379 -21.75 -5.93 -21.07
N ARG A 380 -22.71 -5.26 -20.44
CA ARG A 380 -22.52 -3.93 -19.83
C ARG A 380 -22.51 -4.00 -18.29
N PRO A 381 -21.74 -3.14 -17.61
CA PRO A 381 -20.82 -2.14 -18.18
C PRO A 381 -19.57 -2.78 -18.78
N ALA A 382 -19.11 -2.24 -19.92
CA ALA A 382 -17.95 -2.81 -20.58
C ALA A 382 -16.66 -2.48 -19.78
N PRO A 383 -15.72 -3.43 -19.65
CA PRO A 383 -14.39 -3.16 -19.13
C PRO A 383 -13.66 -2.12 -19.98
N LEU A 384 -12.83 -1.28 -19.37
CA LEU A 384 -11.99 -0.33 -20.13
C LEU A 384 -10.78 -1.01 -20.77
N PHE A 385 -10.31 -2.11 -20.20
CA PHE A 385 -9.17 -2.88 -20.69
C PHE A 385 -9.64 -4.05 -21.55
N LEU A 386 -10.19 -3.77 -22.73
CA LEU A 386 -10.54 -4.79 -23.72
C LEU A 386 -9.44 -4.98 -24.76
N GLN A 387 -9.30 -6.22 -25.23
CA GLN A 387 -8.39 -6.60 -26.31
C GLN A 387 -9.09 -7.47 -27.36
N GLY A 388 -8.63 -7.36 -28.60
CA GLY A 388 -8.92 -8.33 -29.64
C GLY A 388 -8.07 -9.60 -29.46
N THR A 389 -8.70 -10.77 -29.52
CA THR A 389 -7.99 -12.05 -29.40
C THR A 389 -8.34 -13.01 -30.52
N LEU A 390 -7.32 -13.72 -31.02
CA LEU A 390 -7.45 -14.77 -32.01
C LEU A 390 -6.91 -16.08 -31.40
N PRO A 391 -7.76 -16.91 -30.77
CA PRO A 391 -7.36 -18.19 -30.20
C PRO A 391 -6.93 -19.17 -31.31
N PRO A 392 -6.39 -20.36 -30.95
CA PRO A 392 -5.98 -21.36 -31.94
C PRO A 392 -7.09 -21.85 -32.88
N ASN A 393 -8.36 -21.69 -32.49
CA ASN A 393 -9.50 -21.96 -33.36
C ASN A 393 -9.75 -20.87 -34.43
N VAL A 394 -8.91 -19.82 -34.46
CA VAL A 394 -8.92 -18.71 -35.42
C VAL A 394 -10.24 -17.91 -35.39
N GLN A 395 -11.02 -17.98 -34.31
CA GLN A 395 -12.22 -17.14 -34.17
C GLN A 395 -11.85 -15.81 -33.53
N PHE A 396 -12.22 -14.69 -34.15
CA PHE A 396 -12.06 -13.41 -33.50
C PHE A 396 -12.97 -13.33 -32.27
N THR A 397 -12.40 -12.94 -31.14
CA THR A 397 -13.13 -12.80 -29.88
C THR A 397 -12.65 -11.57 -29.13
N VAL A 398 -13.58 -10.88 -28.49
CA VAL A 398 -13.28 -9.76 -27.59
C VAL A 398 -13.06 -10.29 -26.18
N GLY A 399 -11.95 -9.92 -25.56
CA GLY A 399 -11.57 -10.41 -24.24
C GLY A 399 -11.06 -9.31 -23.33
N ARG A 400 -11.10 -9.53 -22.02
CA ARG A 400 -10.43 -8.67 -21.06
C ARG A 400 -8.90 -8.80 -21.20
N GLY A 401 -8.23 -7.66 -21.27
CA GLY A 401 -6.77 -7.53 -21.21
C GLY A 401 -6.25 -8.08 -19.89
N ARG A 402 -5.26 -8.98 -19.94
CA ARG A 402 -4.67 -9.57 -18.74
C ARG A 402 -3.40 -8.83 -18.33
N LEU A 403 -3.00 -9.02 -17.07
CA LEU A 403 -1.75 -8.50 -16.50
C LEU A 403 -0.53 -9.39 -16.81
N ARG A 404 -0.61 -10.27 -17.82
CA ARG A 404 0.51 -11.16 -18.15
C ARG A 404 1.48 -10.46 -19.08
N HIS A 405 2.69 -10.98 -19.23
CA HIS A 405 3.67 -10.51 -20.22
C HIS A 405 4.15 -9.04 -20.03
N PHE A 406 4.04 -8.46 -18.83
CA PHE A 406 4.62 -7.14 -18.56
C PHE A 406 6.13 -7.11 -18.83
N GLY A 407 6.87 -8.13 -18.39
CA GLY A 407 8.30 -8.24 -18.68
C GLY A 407 8.62 -8.32 -20.19
N GLN A 408 7.72 -8.92 -21.00
CA GLN A 408 7.90 -8.93 -22.45
C GLN A 408 7.71 -7.53 -23.04
N TRP A 409 6.71 -6.78 -22.58
CA TRP A 409 6.53 -5.39 -22.99
C TRP A 409 7.74 -4.53 -22.64
N VAL A 410 8.34 -4.71 -21.45
CA VAL A 410 9.59 -4.02 -21.06
C VAL A 410 10.73 -4.31 -22.04
N VAL A 411 10.95 -5.58 -22.40
CA VAL A 411 11.99 -5.98 -23.38
C VAL A 411 11.71 -5.36 -24.75
N GLU A 412 10.47 -5.40 -25.22
CA GLU A 412 10.08 -4.81 -26.52
C GLU A 412 10.24 -3.29 -26.55
N MET A 413 10.13 -2.61 -25.41
CA MET A 413 10.42 -1.18 -25.27
C MET A 413 11.91 -0.86 -25.16
N GLY A 414 12.78 -1.87 -25.15
CA GLY A 414 14.23 -1.68 -25.02
C GLY A 414 14.64 -1.12 -23.65
N LEU A 415 13.86 -1.40 -22.62
CA LEU A 415 14.10 -0.88 -21.27
C LEU A 415 14.99 -1.85 -20.48
N ASP A 416 16.10 -1.32 -19.99
CA ASP A 416 16.96 -1.99 -19.01
C ASP A 416 16.59 -1.51 -17.61
N LEU A 417 15.96 -2.39 -16.83
CA LEU A 417 15.42 -2.07 -15.50
C LEU A 417 16.22 -2.80 -14.42
N GLU A 418 16.45 -2.12 -13.31
CA GLU A 418 17.07 -2.72 -12.14
C GLU A 418 16.11 -3.72 -11.48
N GLY A 419 16.53 -4.97 -11.38
CA GLY A 419 15.78 -6.06 -10.76
C GLY A 419 14.62 -6.57 -11.60
N ARG A 420 13.63 -7.20 -10.95
CA ARG A 420 12.54 -7.91 -11.67
C ARG A 420 11.55 -6.93 -12.31
N ALA A 421 11.27 -7.10 -13.60
CA ALA A 421 10.18 -6.43 -14.30
C ALA A 421 8.81 -6.92 -13.81
N ASP A 422 8.27 -6.29 -12.76
CA ASP A 422 6.95 -6.58 -12.21
C ASP A 422 6.15 -5.28 -12.05
N VAL A 423 5.00 -5.22 -12.71
CA VAL A 423 4.13 -4.03 -12.72
C VAL A 423 3.69 -3.60 -11.32
N ARG A 424 3.64 -4.52 -10.34
CA ARG A 424 3.30 -4.19 -8.94
C ARG A 424 4.29 -3.25 -8.27
N ARG A 425 5.55 -3.19 -8.76
CA ARG A 425 6.58 -2.28 -8.25
C ARG A 425 6.25 -0.81 -8.51
N LEU A 426 5.49 -0.47 -9.57
CA LEU A 426 5.07 0.91 -9.85
C LEU A 426 4.24 1.50 -8.70
N ARG A 427 3.34 0.70 -8.12
CA ARG A 427 2.55 1.14 -6.95
C ARG A 427 3.45 1.43 -5.76
N LYS A 428 4.46 0.59 -5.51
CA LYS A 428 5.43 0.81 -4.43
C LYS A 428 6.23 2.10 -4.66
N SER A 429 6.71 2.34 -5.88
CA SER A 429 7.39 3.60 -6.22
C SER A 429 6.52 4.84 -5.97
N VAL A 430 5.24 4.84 -6.36
CA VAL A 430 4.33 5.96 -6.07
C VAL A 430 4.11 6.15 -4.57
N LYS A 431 4.04 5.06 -3.79
CA LYS A 431 3.89 5.14 -2.34
C LYS A 431 5.13 5.73 -1.67
N VAL A 432 6.32 5.37 -2.14
CA VAL A 432 7.58 5.97 -1.69
C VAL A 432 7.63 7.45 -2.05
N GLU A 433 7.27 7.85 -3.27
CA GLU A 433 7.23 9.26 -3.66
C GLU A 433 6.26 10.08 -2.81
N LYS A 434 5.06 9.55 -2.53
CA LYS A 434 4.13 10.17 -1.59
C LYS A 434 4.76 10.31 -0.20
N ALA A 435 5.45 9.27 0.28
CA ALA A 435 6.09 9.32 1.58
C ALA A 435 7.19 10.38 1.67
N VAL A 436 7.99 10.53 0.62
CA VAL A 436 8.97 11.62 0.50
C VAL A 436 8.27 12.97 0.52
N ALA A 437 7.22 13.15 -0.27
CA ALA A 437 6.49 14.42 -0.38
C ALA A 437 5.79 14.84 0.92
N PHE A 438 5.27 13.88 1.70
CA PHE A 438 4.59 14.13 2.98
C PHE A 438 5.50 13.99 4.21
N GLY A 439 6.82 13.96 4.03
CA GLY A 439 7.78 13.89 5.14
C GLY A 439 7.61 12.67 6.06
N GLY A 440 7.14 11.54 5.52
CA GLY A 440 7.00 10.29 6.27
C GLY A 440 5.72 10.13 7.12
N ARG A 441 4.75 11.06 7.06
CA ARG A 441 3.48 10.94 7.80
C ARG A 441 2.63 9.76 7.31
N ILE A 442 2.59 8.68 8.09
CA ILE A 442 1.92 7.43 7.72
C ILE A 442 0.43 7.63 7.39
N THR A 443 -0.28 8.50 8.10
CA THR A 443 -1.71 8.77 7.89
C THR A 443 -2.00 9.35 6.50
N ASP A 444 -1.09 10.17 5.97
CA ASP A 444 -1.22 10.79 4.65
C ASP A 444 -0.79 9.84 3.52
N ILE A 445 0.07 8.87 3.83
CA ILE A 445 0.59 7.87 2.89
C ILE A 445 -0.32 6.63 2.80
N ALA A 446 -0.92 6.20 3.92
CA ALA A 446 -1.79 5.04 4.05
C ALA A 446 -3.26 5.34 3.67
N ASP A 447 -3.47 6.20 2.68
CA ASP A 447 -4.78 6.70 2.28
C ASP A 447 -5.66 5.69 1.51
N ASP A 448 -5.10 4.54 1.11
CA ASP A 448 -5.76 3.50 0.30
C ASP A 448 -5.64 2.07 0.89
N HIS A 449 -5.07 1.93 2.10
CA HIS A 449 -5.00 0.69 2.86
C HIS A 449 -4.88 0.99 4.36
N HIS A 450 -4.95 -0.03 5.23
CA HIS A 450 -4.67 0.20 6.65
C HIS A 450 -3.20 0.56 6.88
N GLU A 451 -2.93 1.27 7.97
CA GLU A 451 -1.56 1.54 8.42
C GLU A 451 -0.77 0.25 8.66
N GLU A 452 -1.40 -0.79 9.19
CA GLU A 452 -0.78 -2.11 9.34
C GLU A 452 -0.36 -2.71 8.00
N THR A 453 -1.20 -2.58 6.97
CA THR A 453 -0.86 -3.00 5.61
C THR A 453 0.29 -2.17 5.04
N PHE A 454 0.36 -0.87 5.38
CA PHE A 454 1.49 -0.02 5.03
C PHE A 454 2.79 -0.53 5.65
N ARG A 455 2.77 -0.76 6.98
CA ARG A 455 3.91 -1.24 7.76
C ARG A 455 4.42 -2.59 7.26
N GLY A 456 3.52 -3.53 6.98
CA GLY A 456 3.89 -4.89 6.56
C GLY A 456 4.35 -5.05 5.11
N HIS A 457 4.05 -4.10 4.20
CA HIS A 457 4.28 -4.30 2.75
C HIS A 457 4.88 -3.10 2.00
N TYR A 458 5.05 -1.96 2.66
CA TYR A 458 5.54 -0.74 2.03
C TYR A 458 6.60 -0.04 2.88
N ALA A 459 6.54 -0.19 4.21
CA ALA A 459 7.54 0.38 5.10
C ALA A 459 8.90 -0.32 5.07
N GLN A 460 9.00 -1.44 4.36
CA GLN A 460 10.24 -2.21 4.18
C GLN A 460 11.07 -1.75 2.98
N GLY A 461 10.55 -0.84 2.14
CA GLY A 461 11.27 -0.32 0.97
C GLY A 461 12.52 0.45 1.39
N THR A 462 13.60 0.31 0.61
CA THR A 462 14.92 0.86 0.91
C THR A 462 14.85 2.37 1.19
N THR A 463 14.12 3.11 0.36
CA THR A 463 13.96 4.56 0.50
C THR A 463 13.23 4.93 1.80
N LEU A 464 12.16 4.22 2.16
CA LEU A 464 11.39 4.57 3.36
C LEU A 464 12.15 4.26 4.64
N ARG A 465 13.00 3.22 4.65
CA ARG A 465 13.90 2.94 5.79
C ARG A 465 14.86 4.10 6.03
N MET A 466 15.43 4.67 4.96
CA MET A 466 16.28 5.85 5.07
C MET A 466 15.54 7.07 5.62
N ILE A 467 14.33 7.35 5.11
CA ILE A 467 13.50 8.46 5.62
C ILE A 467 13.14 8.24 7.09
N SER A 468 12.76 7.01 7.46
CA SER A 468 12.41 6.67 8.84
C SER A 468 13.61 6.86 9.77
N GLY A 469 14.81 6.43 9.34
CA GLY A 469 16.06 6.68 10.05
C GLY A 469 16.29 8.18 10.26
N GLN A 470 16.17 8.99 9.20
CA GLN A 470 16.34 10.44 9.30
C GLN A 470 15.33 11.09 10.26
N VAL A 471 14.06 10.69 10.22
CA VAL A 471 13.02 11.21 11.13
C VAL A 471 13.34 10.86 12.58
N ILE A 472 13.76 9.62 12.85
CA ILE A 472 14.16 9.18 14.20
C ILE A 472 15.37 9.98 14.67
N THR A 473 16.42 10.08 13.88
CA THR A 473 17.63 10.84 14.22
C THR A 473 17.32 12.31 14.46
N THR A 474 16.48 12.93 13.62
CA THR A 474 16.07 14.33 13.79
C THR A 474 15.28 14.53 15.08
N ALA A 475 14.37 13.62 15.42
CA ALA A 475 13.62 13.67 16.66
C ALA A 475 14.53 13.49 17.89
N GLN A 476 15.43 12.50 17.85
CA GLN A 476 16.40 12.26 18.92
C GLN A 476 17.31 13.47 19.14
N GLN A 477 17.82 14.06 18.06
CA GLN A 477 18.65 15.26 18.14
C GLN A 477 17.85 16.42 18.76
N SER A 478 16.60 16.64 18.35
CA SER A 478 15.76 17.69 18.94
C SER A 478 15.53 17.51 20.44
N TRP A 479 15.34 16.28 20.92
CA TRP A 479 15.21 15.99 22.35
C TRP A 479 16.53 16.18 23.09
N PHE A 480 17.64 15.77 22.50
CA PHE A 480 18.97 15.94 23.06
C PHE A 480 19.35 17.42 23.17
N ASP A 481 19.11 18.21 22.12
CA ASP A 481 19.33 19.65 22.12
C ASP A 481 18.50 20.34 23.21
N LYS A 482 17.24 19.94 23.40
CA LYS A 482 16.39 20.45 24.50
C LYS A 482 16.90 20.06 25.88
N ALA A 483 17.37 18.83 26.05
CA ALA A 483 17.89 18.35 27.32
C ALA A 483 19.19 19.07 27.72
N ILE A 484 19.97 19.54 26.75
CA ILE A 484 21.28 20.18 26.98
C ILE A 484 21.19 21.71 26.98
N ALA A 485 20.20 22.30 26.30
CA ALA A 485 20.06 23.76 26.16
C ALA A 485 19.01 24.41 27.09
N GLY A 486 18.41 23.66 28.01
CA GLY A 486 17.44 24.16 29.00
C GLY A 486 18.06 24.65 30.31
N PRO A 487 17.27 25.25 31.22
CA PRO A 487 17.74 25.65 32.54
C PRO A 487 18.14 24.44 33.40
N VAL A 488 19.11 24.61 34.30
CA VAL A 488 19.48 23.59 35.30
C VAL A 488 18.70 23.84 36.58
N VAL A 489 18.00 22.82 37.07
CA VAL A 489 17.26 22.87 38.33
C VAL A 489 18.11 22.24 39.42
N LEU A 490 18.38 23.00 40.49
CA LEU A 490 19.03 22.51 41.70
C LEU A 490 17.96 22.02 42.69
N ASP A 491 18.29 20.96 43.42
CA ASP A 491 17.46 20.44 44.50
C ASP A 491 17.85 21.06 45.85
N ALA A 492 17.07 20.77 46.90
CA ALA A 492 17.31 21.29 48.24
C ALA A 492 18.67 20.84 48.83
N ALA A 493 19.18 19.68 48.43
CA ALA A 493 20.49 19.19 48.88
C ALA A 493 21.62 20.00 48.24
N ALA A 494 21.54 20.26 46.93
CA ALA A 494 22.47 21.11 46.20
C ALA A 494 22.43 22.56 46.71
N GLU A 495 21.25 23.10 47.03
CA GLU A 495 21.15 24.44 47.60
C GLU A 495 21.68 24.51 49.04
N THR A 496 21.44 23.50 49.87
CA THR A 496 22.02 23.43 51.23
C THR A 496 23.56 23.38 51.16
N ALA A 497 24.11 22.63 50.21
CA ALA A 497 25.56 22.56 49.98
C ALA A 497 26.18 23.92 49.57
N LEU A 498 25.42 24.84 48.97
CA LEU A 498 25.89 26.21 48.69
C LEU A 498 26.16 27.00 49.99
N GLY A 499 25.51 26.65 51.10
CA GLY A 499 25.67 27.30 52.40
C GLY A 499 26.79 26.75 53.28
N GLU A 500 27.46 25.66 52.86
CA GLU A 500 28.53 25.02 53.62
C GLU A 500 29.90 25.72 53.44
N GLU A 501 30.81 25.59 54.41
CA GLU A 501 32.15 26.20 54.34
C GLU A 501 33.04 25.60 53.22
N ASP A 502 32.76 24.36 52.78
CA ASP A 502 33.41 23.69 51.64
C ASP A 502 32.36 23.05 50.69
N PRO A 503 31.76 23.81 49.76
CA PRO A 503 30.66 23.37 48.89
C PRO A 503 31.05 22.28 47.86
N THR A 504 32.32 21.90 47.80
CA THR A 504 32.99 21.71 46.50
C THR A 504 32.97 20.32 45.86
N PRO A 505 32.58 19.19 46.50
CA PRO A 505 32.47 17.91 45.76
C PRO A 505 31.18 17.81 44.92
N ALA A 506 30.00 18.01 45.52
CA ALA A 506 28.71 17.78 44.88
C ALA A 506 28.38 18.83 43.79
N LEU A 507 28.78 20.09 44.00
CA LEU A 507 28.53 21.18 43.04
C LEU A 507 29.52 21.17 41.86
N ARG A 508 30.72 20.60 42.02
CA ARG A 508 31.64 20.34 40.90
C ARG A 508 31.14 19.22 39.99
N GLU A 509 30.46 18.20 40.51
CA GLU A 509 29.81 17.16 39.70
C GLU A 509 28.68 17.73 38.82
N LEU A 510 28.07 18.84 39.24
CA LEU A 510 27.10 19.63 38.47
C LEU A 510 27.75 20.62 37.49
N GLY A 511 29.09 20.64 37.41
CA GLY A 511 29.86 21.43 36.44
C GLY A 511 30.01 22.92 36.78
N LEU A 512 29.77 23.34 38.03
CA LEU A 512 30.01 24.71 38.48
C LEU A 512 31.49 24.95 38.80
N SER A 513 32.03 26.12 38.40
CA SER A 513 33.34 26.59 38.86
C SER A 513 33.26 27.10 40.31
N ALA A 514 34.39 27.17 41.00
CA ALA A 514 34.44 27.69 42.37
C ALA A 514 33.98 29.16 42.47
N GLU A 515 34.27 29.96 41.45
CA GLU A 515 33.82 31.36 41.33
C GLU A 515 32.30 31.42 41.17
N GLN A 516 31.72 30.56 40.31
CA GLN A 516 30.27 30.53 40.09
C GLN A 516 29.48 30.07 41.32
N VAL A 517 30.06 29.18 42.13
CA VAL A 517 29.47 28.77 43.41
C VAL A 517 29.41 29.96 44.38
N GLU A 518 30.47 30.77 44.45
CA GLU A 518 30.50 31.96 45.31
C GLU A 518 29.53 33.06 44.84
N ASP A 519 29.45 33.27 43.52
CA ASP A 519 28.54 34.25 42.92
C ASP A 519 27.06 33.84 43.10
N LEU A 520 26.76 32.54 43.04
CA LEU A 520 25.46 32.00 43.42
C LEU A 520 25.15 32.25 44.91
N ARG A 521 26.11 31.95 45.79
CA ARG A 521 25.96 32.09 47.25
C ARG A 521 25.74 33.54 47.68
N SER A 522 26.46 34.47 47.05
CA SER A 522 26.34 35.91 47.31
C SER A 522 25.10 36.55 46.68
N GLY A 523 24.38 35.82 45.82
CA GLY A 523 23.23 36.33 45.06
C GLY A 523 23.63 37.25 43.90
N ALA A 524 24.91 37.34 43.54
CA ALA A 524 25.41 38.19 42.45
C ALA A 524 24.84 37.80 41.07
N MET A 525 24.36 36.56 40.94
CA MET A 525 23.76 36.02 39.71
C MET A 525 22.23 36.14 39.63
N GLU A 526 21.58 36.71 40.64
CA GLU A 526 20.12 36.72 40.72
C GLU A 526 19.46 37.54 39.60
N MET A 527 18.49 36.94 38.91
CA MET A 527 17.69 37.59 37.85
C MET A 527 16.20 37.68 38.20
N GLY A 528 15.79 37.32 39.42
CA GLY A 528 14.43 37.40 39.93
C GLY A 528 13.79 36.01 40.01
N VAL A 529 13.56 35.36 38.87
CA VAL A 529 12.93 34.02 38.82
C VAL A 529 13.95 32.88 38.68
N THR A 530 15.22 33.22 38.43
CA THR A 530 16.35 32.29 38.23
C THR A 530 17.66 33.02 38.50
N SER A 531 18.73 32.30 38.79
CA SER A 531 20.10 32.83 38.71
C SER A 531 20.70 32.65 37.31
N CYS A 532 21.55 33.57 36.86
CA CYS A 532 22.18 33.52 35.53
C CYS A 532 23.67 33.21 35.60
N ARG A 533 24.09 32.16 34.91
CA ARG A 533 25.48 31.73 34.75
C ARG A 533 26.34 32.73 33.98
N ASP A 534 25.80 33.31 32.90
CA ASP A 534 26.50 34.26 32.04
C ASP A 534 25.48 35.15 31.27
N PRO A 535 25.37 36.44 31.59
CA PRO A 535 24.45 37.35 30.92
C PRO A 535 24.87 37.75 29.50
N PHE A 536 26.11 37.46 29.07
CA PHE A 536 26.65 37.78 27.74
C PHE A 536 26.60 36.61 26.75
N ASP A 537 26.23 35.41 27.22
CA ASP A 537 26.09 34.19 26.40
C ASP A 537 24.63 33.72 26.26
N SER A 538 23.68 34.66 26.21
CA SER A 538 22.26 34.33 26.02
C SER A 538 21.97 33.86 24.59
N PRO A 539 21.20 32.76 24.37
CA PRO A 539 20.73 32.37 23.04
C PRO A 539 19.72 33.36 22.42
N PHE A 540 19.25 34.35 23.20
CA PHE A 540 18.24 35.32 22.79
C PHE A 540 18.81 36.71 22.53
N SER A 541 20.13 36.87 22.62
CA SER A 541 20.84 38.10 22.29
C SER A 541 22.04 37.74 21.42
N ARG A 542 22.70 38.74 20.81
CA ARG A 542 23.91 38.45 20.04
C ARG A 542 25.02 38.03 21.01
N SER A 543 25.88 37.10 20.59
CA SER A 543 27.00 36.65 21.40
C SER A 543 27.87 37.83 21.84
N GLY A 544 28.12 37.95 23.15
CA GLY A 544 28.90 39.04 23.75
C GLY A 544 28.08 40.29 24.13
N ASP A 545 26.81 40.39 23.73
CA ASP A 545 25.91 41.45 24.18
C ASP A 545 25.19 41.04 25.48
N LEU A 546 24.89 42.02 26.33
CA LEU A 546 24.03 41.79 27.50
C LEU A 546 22.64 41.27 27.08
N CYS A 547 22.17 40.25 27.79
CA CYS A 547 20.83 39.70 27.62
C CYS A 547 19.75 40.77 27.84
N THR A 548 18.87 40.92 26.85
CA THR A 548 17.78 41.93 26.89
C THR A 548 16.42 41.35 27.28
N VAL A 549 16.34 40.02 27.51
CA VAL A 549 15.07 39.30 27.73
C VAL A 549 14.93 38.72 29.13
N ALA A 550 15.86 39.00 30.04
CA ALA A 550 15.77 38.59 31.43
C ALA A 550 14.76 39.45 32.22
N PRO A 551 13.98 38.88 33.15
CA PRO A 551 13.82 37.45 33.45
C PRO A 551 12.83 36.70 32.55
N LEU A 552 12.18 37.40 31.61
CA LEU A 552 10.98 36.93 30.90
C LEU A 552 11.18 35.61 30.14
N ARG A 553 12.39 35.34 29.65
CA ARG A 553 12.74 34.09 28.95
C ARG A 553 13.79 33.24 29.66
N CYS A 554 14.10 33.54 30.92
CA CYS A 554 15.15 32.80 31.65
C CYS A 554 14.83 31.31 31.80
N LEU A 555 13.54 30.95 31.95
CA LEU A 555 13.11 29.55 32.01
C LEU A 555 13.29 28.78 30.69
N GLU A 556 13.72 29.43 29.62
CA GLU A 556 14.04 28.83 28.32
C GLU A 556 15.55 28.83 28.02
N CYS A 557 16.37 29.33 28.95
CA CYS A 557 17.78 29.64 28.72
C CYS A 557 18.72 28.60 29.35
N ARG A 558 19.75 28.17 28.59
CA ARG A 558 20.83 27.30 29.10
C ARG A 558 21.65 27.90 30.24
N ASN A 559 21.64 29.23 30.39
CA ASN A 559 22.39 29.92 31.43
C ASN A 559 21.60 30.05 32.72
N ALA A 560 20.33 29.62 32.76
CA ALA A 560 19.51 29.78 33.94
C ALA A 560 19.70 28.62 34.93
N TRP A 561 19.86 28.98 36.20
CA TRP A 561 19.91 28.08 37.35
C TRP A 561 18.72 28.36 38.24
N ILE A 562 17.96 27.30 38.54
CA ILE A 562 16.72 27.39 39.30
C ILE A 562 16.94 26.73 40.65
N LEU A 563 16.95 27.54 41.70
CA LEU A 563 17.16 27.12 43.07
C LEU A 563 15.82 27.03 43.81
N PRO A 564 15.70 26.20 44.86
CA PRO A 564 14.50 26.20 45.71
C PRO A 564 14.20 27.58 46.34
N SER A 565 15.20 28.41 46.63
CA SER A 565 14.99 29.81 47.04
C SER A 565 14.25 30.69 46.01
N HIS A 566 14.23 30.32 44.72
CA HIS A 566 13.46 31.03 43.70
C HIS A 566 11.96 30.72 43.74
N LEU A 567 11.54 29.71 44.52
CA LEU A 567 10.15 29.23 44.52
C LEU A 567 9.10 30.32 44.80
N PRO A 568 9.29 31.27 45.74
CA PRO A 568 8.36 32.38 45.91
C PRO A 568 8.20 33.24 44.64
N GLN A 569 9.29 33.55 43.94
CA GLN A 569 9.26 34.33 42.69
C GLN A 569 8.63 33.55 41.54
N LEU A 570 8.91 32.24 41.43
CA LEU A 570 8.31 31.35 40.43
C LEU A 570 6.80 31.20 40.60
N LEU A 571 6.30 31.12 41.85
CA LEU A 571 4.87 31.09 42.14
C LEU A 571 4.19 32.40 41.77
N LEU A 572 4.78 33.53 42.15
CA LEU A 572 4.27 34.86 41.76
C LEU A 572 4.29 35.06 40.23
N PHE A 573 5.30 34.52 39.55
CA PHE A 573 5.39 34.57 38.10
C PHE A 573 4.35 33.67 37.43
N SER A 574 4.02 32.51 38.03
CA SER A 574 2.92 31.66 37.58
C SER A 574 1.59 32.39 37.62
N ASP A 575 1.30 33.07 38.73
CA ASP A 575 0.07 33.87 38.88
C ASP A 575 0.01 35.01 37.85
N HIS A 576 1.14 35.65 37.56
CA HIS A 576 1.24 36.68 36.52
C HIS A 576 0.97 36.12 35.12
N LEU A 577 1.54 34.96 34.76
CA LEU A 577 1.29 34.31 33.46
C LEU A 577 -0.16 33.86 33.31
N ASP A 578 -0.80 33.39 34.39
CA ASP A 578 -2.23 33.06 34.40
C ASP A 578 -3.08 34.32 34.17
N GLY A 579 -2.72 35.44 34.80
CA GLY A 579 -3.31 36.74 34.52
C GLY A 579 -3.16 37.17 33.05
N LEU A 580 -1.99 36.99 32.44
CA LEU A 580 -1.78 37.29 31.02
C LEU A 580 -2.57 36.38 30.09
N ARG A 581 -2.72 35.10 30.44
CA ARG A 581 -3.50 34.14 29.65
C ARG A 581 -4.97 34.53 29.54
N THR A 582 -5.52 35.22 30.53
CA THR A 582 -6.90 35.75 30.48
C THR A 582 -7.03 37.03 29.65
N ARG A 583 -5.95 37.80 29.48
CA ARG A 583 -5.94 39.11 28.81
C ARG A 583 -5.54 39.03 27.34
N LEU A 584 -4.69 38.07 26.96
CA LEU A 584 -4.19 37.88 25.60
C LEU A 584 -5.01 36.85 24.82
N SER A 585 -5.00 36.96 23.48
CA SER A 585 -5.53 35.90 22.63
C SER A 585 -4.70 34.60 22.80
N PRO A 586 -5.29 33.41 22.61
CA PRO A 586 -4.54 32.16 22.74
C PRO A 586 -3.30 32.09 21.84
N VAL A 587 -3.37 32.66 20.63
CA VAL A 587 -2.24 32.68 19.70
C VAL A 587 -1.13 33.60 20.22
N HIS A 588 -1.46 34.82 20.65
CA HIS A 588 -0.46 35.76 21.19
C HIS A 588 0.18 35.25 22.48
N PHE A 589 -0.61 34.66 23.38
CA PHE A 589 -0.07 34.05 24.60
C PHE A 589 0.91 32.91 24.26
N GLN A 590 0.53 32.00 23.35
CA GLN A 590 1.40 30.87 23.00
C GLN A 590 2.67 31.32 22.29
N THR A 591 2.60 32.34 21.43
CA THR A 591 3.79 32.89 20.75
C THR A 591 4.77 33.55 21.71
N LEU A 592 4.30 34.29 22.71
CA LEU A 592 5.16 35.06 23.62
C LEU A 592 5.57 34.29 24.87
N TRP A 593 4.67 33.49 25.45
CA TRP A 593 4.81 32.92 26.79
C TRP A 593 4.61 31.41 26.85
N GLY A 594 4.26 30.75 25.73
CA GLY A 594 3.89 29.34 25.72
C GLY A 594 4.98 28.42 26.26
N GLN A 595 6.23 28.64 25.83
CA GLN A 595 7.37 27.83 26.24
C GLN A 595 7.79 28.12 27.69
N THR A 596 7.88 29.39 28.08
CA THR A 596 8.12 29.81 29.47
C THR A 596 7.08 29.22 30.44
N ALA A 597 5.79 29.25 30.10
CA ALA A 597 4.73 28.67 30.92
C ALA A 597 4.84 27.14 31.06
N ALA A 598 5.20 26.43 29.98
CA ALA A 598 5.40 24.99 30.02
C ALA A 598 6.59 24.60 30.90
N ASN A 599 7.69 25.34 30.80
CA ASN A 599 8.90 25.09 31.62
C ASN A 599 8.66 25.43 33.09
N LEU A 600 7.95 26.53 33.39
CA LEU A 600 7.55 26.88 34.76
C LEU A 600 6.70 25.78 35.39
N ALA A 601 5.71 25.25 34.66
CA ALA A 601 4.87 24.17 35.16
C ALA A 601 5.67 22.89 35.47
N ALA A 602 6.66 22.57 34.64
CA ALA A 602 7.55 21.42 34.88
C ALA A 602 8.39 21.61 36.14
N VAL A 603 9.02 22.79 36.31
CA VAL A 603 9.81 23.13 37.49
C VAL A 603 8.97 23.06 38.77
N LEU A 604 7.76 23.61 38.76
CA LEU A 604 6.87 23.57 39.92
C LEU A 604 6.39 22.15 40.24
N ALA A 605 6.21 21.29 39.23
CA ALA A 605 5.82 19.89 39.43
C ALA A 605 6.92 19.04 40.09
N GLU A 606 8.18 19.47 40.02
CA GLU A 606 9.32 18.84 40.69
C GLU A 606 9.53 19.32 42.13
N ARG A 607 8.66 20.20 42.66
CA ARG A 607 8.74 20.68 44.04
C ARG A 607 7.78 19.92 44.95
N THR A 608 8.20 19.71 46.18
CA THR A 608 7.39 19.06 47.22
C THR A 608 6.28 19.99 47.71
N GLU A 609 5.20 19.40 48.22
CA GLU A 609 4.09 20.18 48.82
C GLU A 609 4.56 21.07 49.98
N ALA A 610 5.56 20.61 50.74
CA ALA A 610 6.14 21.35 51.86
C ALA A 610 6.93 22.59 51.41
N GLU A 611 7.69 22.49 50.33
CA GLU A 611 8.41 23.63 49.73
C GLU A 611 7.42 24.67 49.20
N ILE A 612 6.38 24.23 48.47
CA ILE A 612 5.34 25.11 47.95
C ILE A 612 4.59 25.81 49.10
N ALA A 613 4.26 25.09 50.18
CA ALA A 613 3.58 25.66 51.34
C ALA A 613 4.44 26.75 52.02
N THR A 614 5.73 26.47 52.22
CA THR A 614 6.69 27.44 52.78
C THR A 614 6.81 28.68 51.90
N ALA A 615 6.96 28.50 50.59
CA ALA A 615 7.06 29.62 49.66
C ALA A 615 5.79 30.48 49.64
N ARG A 616 4.59 29.86 49.72
CA ARG A 616 3.32 30.59 49.86
C ARG A 616 3.20 31.36 51.16
N GLN A 617 3.74 30.82 52.26
CA GLN A 617 3.80 31.54 53.53
C GLN A 617 4.65 32.81 53.41
N HIS A 618 5.84 32.72 52.80
CA HIS A 618 6.68 33.90 52.54
C HIS A 618 5.96 34.96 51.67
N ILE A 619 5.20 34.53 50.66
CA ILE A 619 4.39 35.44 49.85
C ILE A 619 3.31 36.12 50.71
N ALA A 620 2.59 35.36 51.55
CA ALA A 620 1.50 35.86 52.38
C ALA A 620 1.96 36.83 53.48
N GLU A 621 3.18 36.65 53.99
CA GLU A 621 3.83 37.55 54.95
C GLU A 621 4.25 38.90 54.32
N GLY A 622 4.07 39.06 53.00
CA GLY A 622 4.36 40.30 52.28
C GLY A 622 5.85 40.60 52.14
N THR A 623 6.71 39.62 52.42
CA THR A 623 8.18 39.77 52.40
C THR A 623 8.77 39.70 50.99
N THR A 624 7.97 39.29 49.99
CA THR A 624 8.42 39.10 48.60
C THR A 624 7.41 39.65 47.59
N THR A 625 7.87 40.43 46.61
CA THR A 625 7.08 40.91 45.46
C THR A 625 7.69 40.45 44.14
N LEU A 626 6.88 40.20 43.10
CA LEU A 626 7.38 39.74 41.81
C LEU A 626 8.39 40.73 41.19
N GLN A 627 9.61 40.25 40.97
CA GLN A 627 10.71 41.05 40.44
C GLN A 627 10.70 40.98 38.90
N LEU A 628 10.08 41.99 38.28
CA LEU A 628 10.13 42.22 36.84
C LEU A 628 10.70 43.61 36.53
N PRO A 629 11.44 43.78 35.43
CA PRO A 629 11.88 45.08 34.95
C PRO A 629 10.69 46.02 34.74
N LEU A 630 10.90 47.32 34.98
CA LEU A 630 9.89 48.36 34.79
C LEU A 630 9.26 48.34 33.37
N ALA A 631 10.07 48.03 32.35
CA ALA A 631 9.59 47.90 30.98
C ALA A 631 8.54 46.79 30.81
N ALA A 632 8.72 45.64 31.48
CA ALA A 632 7.77 44.53 31.42
C ALA A 632 6.46 44.85 32.16
N ARG A 633 6.53 45.61 33.26
CA ARG A 633 5.33 46.07 33.98
C ARG A 633 4.50 47.03 33.12
N ALA A 634 5.14 47.93 32.38
CA ALA A 634 4.43 48.88 31.51
C ALA A 634 3.82 48.24 30.26
N GLU A 635 4.47 47.22 29.69
CA GLU A 635 4.03 46.56 28.45
C GLU A 635 2.88 45.56 28.68
N PHE A 636 2.78 44.98 29.89
CA PHE A 636 1.89 43.86 30.16
C PHE A 636 0.93 44.05 31.35
N ASP A 637 1.07 45.09 32.19
CA ASP A 637 0.12 45.40 33.28
C ASP A 637 -0.83 46.58 32.97
N ALA A 638 -0.76 47.14 31.77
CA ALA A 638 -1.63 48.23 31.30
C ALA A 638 -3.03 47.77 30.86
#